data_AF-A0AAD9PWD9-F1
#
_entry.id   AF-A0AAD9PWD9-F1
#
_cell.length_a   1.000
_cell.length_b   1.000
_cell.length_c   1.000
_cell.angle_alpha   90.00
_cell.angle_beta   90.00
_cell.angle_gamma   90.00
#
_symmetry.space_group_name_H-M   'P 1'
#
loop_
_entity.id
_entity.type
_entity.pdbx_description
1 polymer ?
#
loop_
_entity_poly.entity_id
_entity_poly.type
_entity_poly.pdbx_seq_one_letter_code
_entity_poly.pdbx_strand_id
1 'polypeptide(L)'
;ADSDVLSSEDEVGSQNSDDILLQDESYNPFSRIPTSYYNGDLQTPFLYEGRLEFSFNEKMIILMLNVDQSKVCTRRPLKFQGNGGCVFDRTSLKGKGDWLCTDLGSFVNKGQSGRIMTVEEGTITNSVRLPRRVQDRPPLEMGQYLVMTTYWKHAKYTDFCRMTTVIHNHDGSVANYALAQYYFTGEPHKVSPKKNRCNKPFHPTTPSTFQFIKENARRPLGPGTVFDRAFEEAGGVIDVEAISDVPRNLQQVKNARQRLRMKKQNDEFQDLLSCSAENDDVKGLQWTPTPRVVFVNQGQMEEIITNCCGPNATGVFSIDTTYNVGNFYVTATSYQNRMFIHNQTGRVANLPGPAMFHVKQDASQFLYFANTLLETKYEFEQVRYVGGDRSQSQKAFLKPLKGAKFLPCKKHVEDDMKRKMSSLGIELGEQRNILKDVFGSIEDGEKGLVDSGNSVEFDERLQVLKAVWNPEFGDYFVTYVADDMKEGMAPEIRRIIGLKDDFYYDNALECQNFRYKQKIEEAKKEKEPGVKTSECSWVEAIEIYKTMLQEARNNIQRAVIGKGPFQLAPEFSHLECSDQQWMEMTPEERRKHLAKFDPFVGIDKLCTSDAMLPLPSIDNNSSSSKSHETITTLSSEDEEIFKWEDVPADLKTNASEVKVVPRGLNRKVVLPSVNSACISSTITSPGSSTDATNESSSLGESTCARNIGQFRDSGLPEYLKGSWSNAQKIIDQNGVGSFPGSESKRVVISLSQGDVCHTVTISRTRQLQCDEKCPKFKLHKLCAHTIAVAFKCGLLYDVCRSYKQSVSSMVQSLIPPDVGKKENEKKSRKRKSQGGYRDVSGFNDRTEVVIDDALVTDSFEVVFITDTSALCCYGCKGKVRQKPSDAVPGDPYDIFLRRKEHRVFRKRGSKSTAISISKQPEYVYYHPLRSCFPGKGKIWAELSTKLKFNEKHKELLWREFGIQL
;
A
#
# COMPACT_ATOMS: atom_id res chain seq x y z
N ALA A 1 -72.88 -0.10 -44.26
CA ALA A 1 -73.52 0.96 -45.05
C ALA A 1 -72.39 1.80 -45.61
N ASP A 2 -71.98 1.41 -46.81
CA ASP A 2 -71.03 2.12 -47.66
C ASP A 2 -71.58 3.48 -48.08
N SER A 3 -70.68 4.42 -48.32
CA SER A 3 -70.61 5.25 -49.54
C SER A 3 -69.38 6.16 -49.37
N ASP A 4 -68.31 5.97 -50.14
CA ASP A 4 -68.14 6.30 -51.58
C ASP A 4 -68.34 7.80 -51.86
N VAL A 5 -67.55 8.54 -52.64
CA VAL A 5 -66.24 8.44 -53.33
C VAL A 5 -66.22 9.67 -54.29
N LEU A 6 -65.04 10.05 -54.83
CA LEU A 6 -64.78 10.98 -55.97
C LEU A 6 -64.84 12.51 -55.67
N SER A 7 -63.73 13.26 -55.67
CA SER A 7 -62.77 13.66 -56.73
C SER A 7 -63.15 14.95 -57.45
N SER A 8 -62.27 15.96 -57.41
CA SER A 8 -61.92 16.82 -58.56
C SER A 8 -60.68 17.66 -58.21
N GLU A 9 -59.86 17.86 -59.23
CA GLU A 9 -58.49 18.38 -59.21
C GLU A 9 -58.42 19.92 -59.35
N ASP A 10 -57.22 20.42 -59.03
CA ASP A 10 -56.49 21.55 -59.63
C ASP A 10 -56.55 23.00 -59.09
N GLU A 11 -55.37 23.35 -58.54
CA GLU A 11 -54.47 24.47 -58.84
C GLU A 11 -54.74 25.93 -58.40
N VAL A 12 -53.80 26.37 -57.54
CA VAL A 12 -52.99 27.62 -57.58
C VAL A 12 -53.65 28.95 -57.19
N GLY A 13 -53.04 29.59 -56.18
CA GLY A 13 -52.72 31.04 -56.26
C GLY A 13 -53.24 31.94 -55.13
N SER A 14 -52.34 32.22 -54.18
CA SER A 14 -52.06 33.53 -53.54
C SER A 14 -53.16 34.62 -53.51
N GLN A 15 -53.47 35.14 -52.31
CA GLN A 15 -53.06 36.50 -51.90
C GLN A 15 -53.42 36.84 -50.45
N ASN A 16 -52.59 37.74 -49.92
CA ASN A 16 -52.42 38.19 -48.54
C ASN A 16 -53.64 38.90 -47.91
N SER A 17 -53.63 38.96 -46.59
CA SER A 17 -53.87 40.22 -45.88
C SER A 17 -53.09 40.22 -44.56
N ASP A 18 -52.02 41.01 -44.57
CA ASP A 18 -51.32 41.53 -43.40
C ASP A 18 -52.28 42.23 -42.43
N ASP A 19 -52.15 41.95 -41.13
CA ASP A 19 -52.06 42.95 -40.06
C ASP A 19 -52.24 42.30 -38.68
N ILE A 20 -51.12 41.94 -38.01
CA ILE A 20 -50.94 42.16 -36.55
C ILE A 20 -49.47 42.53 -36.29
N LEU A 21 -49.24 43.83 -36.23
CA LEU A 21 -48.30 44.60 -35.40
C LEU A 21 -47.31 43.86 -34.47
N LEU A 22 -46.02 44.16 -34.70
CA LEU A 22 -44.93 44.41 -33.74
C LEU A 22 -44.72 43.37 -32.62
N GLN A 23 -43.82 42.40 -32.83
CA GLN A 23 -43.27 41.58 -31.73
C GLN A 23 -41.90 42.11 -31.29
N ASP A 24 -41.87 42.61 -30.06
CA ASP A 24 -40.68 42.84 -29.24
C ASP A 24 -39.76 41.60 -29.25
N GLU A 25 -38.49 41.75 -29.65
CA GLU A 25 -37.49 40.66 -29.67
C GLU A 25 -37.08 40.16 -28.26
N SER A 26 -37.70 40.68 -27.19
CA SER A 26 -37.43 40.36 -25.78
C SER A 26 -38.47 39.44 -25.11
N TYR A 27 -39.53 39.05 -25.82
CA TYR A 27 -40.66 38.33 -25.23
C TYR A 27 -40.47 36.79 -25.23
N ASN A 28 -40.71 36.12 -24.09
CA ASN A 28 -40.69 34.65 -24.05
C ASN A 28 -41.90 34.08 -24.82
N PRO A 29 -41.70 33.31 -25.89
CA PRO A 29 -42.78 32.84 -26.77
C PRO A 29 -43.78 31.91 -26.08
N PHE A 30 -43.44 31.36 -24.91
CA PHE A 30 -44.27 30.40 -24.19
C PHE A 30 -45.11 31.00 -23.06
N SER A 31 -44.90 32.26 -22.70
CA SER A 31 -45.51 32.91 -21.53
C SER A 31 -47.05 33.04 -21.58
N ARG A 32 -47.66 32.96 -22.78
CA ARG A 32 -49.12 33.03 -22.97
C ARG A 32 -49.79 31.68 -23.21
N ILE A 33 -49.00 30.60 -23.29
CA ILE A 33 -49.51 29.25 -23.55
C ILE A 33 -49.82 28.57 -22.21
N PRO A 34 -51.00 27.99 -22.01
CA PRO A 34 -51.31 27.25 -20.78
C PRO A 34 -50.28 26.16 -20.48
N THR A 35 -49.89 26.01 -19.22
CA THR A 35 -48.92 25.00 -18.79
C THR A 35 -49.54 23.61 -18.79
N SER A 36 -48.97 22.69 -19.57
CA SER A 36 -49.26 21.26 -19.47
C SER A 36 -48.21 20.57 -18.58
N TYR A 37 -48.60 19.45 -17.97
CA TYR A 37 -47.77 18.73 -17.00
C TYR A 37 -47.55 17.29 -17.44
N TYR A 38 -46.31 16.80 -17.34
CA TYR A 38 -46.00 15.43 -17.70
C TYR A 38 -46.66 14.45 -16.72
N ASN A 39 -47.49 13.54 -17.24
CA ASN A 39 -48.30 12.60 -16.45
C ASN A 39 -49.14 13.25 -15.32
N GLY A 40 -49.49 14.54 -15.46
CA GLY A 40 -50.23 15.29 -14.44
C GLY A 40 -49.42 15.68 -13.19
N ASP A 41 -48.09 15.49 -13.17
CA ASP A 41 -47.24 15.93 -12.05
C ASP A 41 -46.90 17.42 -12.18
N LEU A 42 -47.43 18.22 -11.24
CA LEU A 42 -47.24 19.67 -11.14
C LEU A 42 -45.76 20.09 -11.05
N GLN A 43 -44.86 19.19 -10.64
CA GLN A 43 -43.42 19.43 -10.55
C GLN A 43 -42.67 19.18 -11.88
N THR A 44 -43.39 18.73 -12.92
CA THR A 44 -42.84 18.43 -14.24
C THR A 44 -43.61 19.12 -15.39
N PRO A 45 -43.73 20.46 -15.38
CA PRO A 45 -44.36 21.17 -16.47
C PRO A 45 -43.58 21.04 -17.79
N PHE A 46 -44.31 20.94 -18.90
CA PHE A 46 -43.72 21.04 -20.24
C PHE A 46 -43.50 22.50 -20.62
N LEU A 47 -42.37 22.75 -21.28
CA LEU A 47 -42.21 24.01 -22.01
C LEU A 47 -43.10 23.98 -23.26
N TYR A 48 -43.04 22.86 -24.00
CA TYR A 48 -43.86 22.57 -25.18
C TYR A 48 -43.88 21.06 -25.50
N GLU A 49 -44.94 20.63 -26.18
CA GLU A 49 -45.04 19.30 -26.81
C GLU A 49 -44.96 19.44 -28.34
N GLY A 50 -44.37 18.45 -29.01
CA GLY A 50 -44.11 18.46 -30.45
C GLY A 50 -42.66 18.76 -30.81
N ARG A 51 -42.40 19.00 -32.09
CA ARG A 51 -41.04 19.24 -32.61
C ARG A 51 -40.84 20.71 -32.91
N LEU A 52 -40.10 21.39 -32.03
CA LEU A 52 -39.67 22.78 -32.20
C LEU A 52 -38.15 22.85 -32.10
N GLU A 53 -37.53 23.69 -32.95
CA GLU A 53 -36.12 24.04 -32.88
C GLU A 53 -35.99 25.49 -32.47
N PHE A 54 -35.09 25.76 -31.52
CA PHE A 54 -34.85 27.12 -31.01
C PHE A 54 -33.49 27.63 -31.48
N SER A 55 -33.48 28.89 -31.89
CA SER A 55 -32.28 29.70 -32.04
C SER A 55 -31.55 29.86 -30.71
N PHE A 56 -30.29 30.32 -30.77
CA PHE A 56 -29.51 30.60 -29.56
C PHE A 56 -30.08 31.78 -28.76
N ASN A 57 -30.72 32.75 -29.43
CA ASN A 57 -31.38 33.89 -28.79
C ASN A 57 -32.60 33.44 -27.98
N GLU A 58 -33.49 32.64 -28.57
CA GLU A 58 -34.64 32.10 -27.85
C GLU A 58 -34.22 31.26 -26.65
N LYS A 59 -33.16 30.44 -26.79
CA LYS A 59 -32.60 29.68 -25.66
C LYS A 59 -32.09 30.57 -24.53
N MET A 60 -31.50 31.72 -24.85
CA MET A 60 -31.04 32.71 -23.86
C MET A 60 -32.23 33.36 -23.15
N ILE A 61 -33.29 33.69 -23.87
CA ILE A 61 -34.52 34.25 -23.31
C ILE A 61 -35.18 33.24 -22.36
N ILE A 62 -35.36 32.00 -22.82
CA ILE A 62 -36.05 30.93 -22.07
C ILE A 62 -35.30 30.54 -20.78
N LEU A 63 -33.97 30.58 -20.79
CA LEU A 63 -33.15 30.08 -19.67
C LEU A 63 -32.61 31.18 -18.76
N MET A 64 -32.65 32.46 -19.17
CA MET A 64 -32.04 33.53 -18.39
C MET A 64 -32.78 34.87 -18.41
N LEU A 65 -33.16 35.42 -19.58
CA LEU A 65 -33.66 36.80 -19.65
C LEU A 65 -35.13 36.93 -19.25
N ASN A 66 -35.98 35.95 -19.60
CA ASN A 66 -37.41 35.99 -19.32
C ASN A 66 -37.92 34.56 -19.04
N VAL A 67 -37.43 33.98 -17.93
CA VAL A 67 -37.75 32.60 -17.55
C VAL A 67 -39.18 32.51 -17.03
N ASP A 68 -40.04 31.77 -17.72
CA ASP A 68 -41.40 31.47 -17.25
C ASP A 68 -41.35 30.39 -16.16
N GLN A 69 -41.43 30.83 -14.90
CA GLN A 69 -41.34 29.97 -13.72
C GLN A 69 -42.46 28.92 -13.67
N SER A 70 -43.61 29.16 -14.30
CA SER A 70 -44.70 28.18 -14.35
C SER A 70 -44.36 26.96 -15.21
N LYS A 71 -43.29 27.04 -16.02
CA LYS A 71 -42.84 25.99 -16.95
C LYS A 71 -41.49 25.38 -16.59
N VAL A 72 -41.05 25.57 -15.36
CA VAL A 72 -39.78 25.03 -14.86
C VAL A 72 -40.03 23.75 -14.05
N CYS A 73 -39.40 22.66 -14.49
CA CYS A 73 -39.35 21.39 -13.79
C CYS A 73 -38.47 21.47 -12.55
N THR A 74 -39.05 21.17 -11.40
CA THR A 74 -38.32 20.95 -10.12
C THR A 74 -38.07 19.46 -9.89
N ARG A 75 -38.81 18.57 -10.56
CA ARG A 75 -38.57 17.11 -10.63
C ARG A 75 -38.24 16.68 -12.06
N ARG A 76 -37.67 15.48 -12.25
CA ARG A 76 -37.36 14.95 -13.58
C ARG A 76 -38.59 14.26 -14.21
N PRO A 77 -38.98 14.58 -15.46
CA PRO A 77 -39.97 13.81 -16.20
C PRO A 77 -39.33 12.48 -16.68
N LEU A 78 -39.43 11.46 -15.83
CA LEU A 78 -38.85 10.14 -16.08
C LEU A 78 -39.60 9.42 -17.20
N LYS A 79 -38.87 8.74 -18.09
CA LYS A 79 -39.43 7.91 -19.19
C LYS A 79 -40.18 8.70 -20.29
N PHE A 80 -39.90 10.00 -20.46
CA PHE A 80 -40.41 10.78 -21.58
C PHE A 80 -39.95 10.22 -22.94
N GLN A 81 -40.89 9.76 -23.75
CA GLN A 81 -40.68 9.06 -25.03
C GLN A 81 -41.46 9.74 -26.16
N GLY A 82 -41.42 11.07 -26.22
CA GLY A 82 -42.09 11.86 -27.23
C GLY A 82 -41.20 12.97 -27.79
N ASN A 83 -41.80 13.80 -28.64
CA ASN A 83 -41.19 15.05 -29.10
C ASN A 83 -41.63 16.15 -28.14
N GLY A 84 -40.69 16.90 -27.57
CA GLY A 84 -41.00 18.01 -26.67
C GLY A 84 -39.78 18.51 -25.91
N GLY A 85 -39.98 19.57 -25.11
CA GLY A 85 -38.92 20.16 -24.30
C GLY A 85 -39.35 20.53 -22.89
N CYS A 86 -38.41 20.42 -21.95
CA CYS A 86 -38.58 20.76 -20.54
C CYS A 86 -37.41 21.63 -20.07
N VAL A 87 -37.73 22.68 -19.31
CA VAL A 87 -36.74 23.50 -18.59
C VAL A 87 -36.60 22.95 -17.18
N PHE A 88 -35.38 22.80 -16.69
CA PHE A 88 -35.07 22.22 -15.38
C PHE A 88 -34.43 23.27 -14.49
N ASP A 89 -34.92 23.40 -13.26
CA ASP A 89 -34.13 24.00 -12.19
C ASP A 89 -33.14 22.97 -11.65
N ARG A 90 -31.86 23.17 -11.93
CA ARG A 90 -30.79 22.26 -11.49
C ARG A 90 -30.50 22.36 -10.00
N THR A 91 -30.96 23.40 -9.32
CA THR A 91 -30.77 23.62 -7.89
C THR A 91 -31.80 22.88 -7.04
N SER A 92 -32.98 22.60 -7.58
CA SER A 92 -34.01 21.80 -6.91
C SER A 92 -33.71 20.29 -6.89
N LEU A 93 -32.71 19.83 -7.65
CA LEU A 93 -32.31 18.42 -7.72
C LEU A 93 -31.21 18.08 -6.70
N LYS A 94 -31.15 16.82 -6.23
CA LYS A 94 -30.10 16.32 -5.32
C LYS A 94 -28.67 16.63 -5.82
N GLY A 95 -28.46 16.62 -7.13
CA GLY A 95 -27.23 17.08 -7.77
C GLY A 95 -27.48 17.89 -9.03
N LYS A 96 -26.70 18.96 -9.24
CA LYS A 96 -26.80 19.86 -10.41
C LYS A 96 -26.60 19.18 -11.79
N GLY A 97 -26.17 17.92 -11.82
CA GLY A 97 -25.99 17.10 -13.02
C GLY A 97 -27.03 15.99 -13.21
N ASP A 98 -27.94 15.80 -12.26
CA ASP A 98 -28.85 14.65 -12.23
C ASP A 98 -29.94 14.72 -13.29
N TRP A 99 -30.27 15.92 -13.78
CA TRP A 99 -31.21 16.18 -14.87
C TRP A 99 -30.84 15.49 -16.19
N LEU A 100 -29.58 15.11 -16.37
CA LEU A 100 -29.11 14.37 -17.57
C LEU A 100 -29.38 12.87 -17.50
N CYS A 101 -29.72 12.33 -16.33
CA CYS A 101 -30.02 10.92 -16.15
C CYS A 101 -31.51 10.65 -16.38
N THR A 102 -31.80 9.58 -17.11
CA THR A 102 -33.17 9.13 -17.39
C THR A 102 -33.29 7.62 -17.27
N ASP A 103 -34.51 7.14 -17.07
CA ASP A 103 -34.83 5.70 -17.02
C ASP A 103 -34.82 5.01 -18.39
N LEU A 104 -34.60 5.76 -19.48
CA LEU A 104 -34.58 5.22 -20.84
C LEU A 104 -33.23 4.64 -21.25
N GLY A 105 -32.20 4.81 -20.42
CA GLY A 105 -30.87 4.26 -20.63
C GLY A 105 -29.81 5.32 -20.90
N SER A 106 -28.71 4.91 -21.54
CA SER A 106 -27.57 5.80 -21.78
C SER A 106 -27.67 6.53 -23.13
N PHE A 107 -27.21 7.77 -23.14
CA PHE A 107 -27.04 8.57 -24.35
C PHE A 107 -25.56 8.75 -24.69
N VAL A 108 -25.24 8.84 -25.98
CA VAL A 108 -23.89 9.04 -26.52
C VAL A 108 -23.78 10.48 -27.01
N ASN A 109 -22.76 11.21 -26.54
CA ASN A 109 -22.47 12.57 -26.99
C ASN A 109 -22.02 12.56 -28.47
N LYS A 110 -22.62 13.43 -29.30
CA LYS A 110 -22.31 13.57 -30.73
C LYS A 110 -21.66 14.91 -31.09
N GLY A 111 -21.39 15.75 -30.11
CA GLY A 111 -20.76 17.05 -30.29
C GLY A 111 -21.49 18.15 -29.54
N GLN A 112 -20.88 19.34 -29.58
CA GLN A 112 -21.38 20.54 -28.95
C GLN A 112 -21.34 21.70 -29.93
N SER A 113 -22.31 22.60 -29.83
CA SER A 113 -22.33 23.90 -30.49
C SER A 113 -22.51 24.98 -29.43
N GLY A 114 -21.81 26.10 -29.58
CA GLY A 114 -21.88 27.20 -28.62
C GLY A 114 -21.84 28.55 -29.30
N ARG A 115 -22.48 29.54 -28.67
CA ARG A 115 -22.37 30.96 -29.01
C ARG A 115 -22.10 31.78 -27.75
N ILE A 116 -21.19 32.74 -27.87
CA ILE A 116 -20.96 33.79 -26.89
C ILE A 116 -21.97 34.89 -27.19
N MET A 117 -22.72 35.31 -26.19
CA MET A 117 -23.80 36.28 -26.30
C MET A 117 -23.52 37.42 -25.34
N THR A 118 -23.54 38.65 -25.84
CA THR A 118 -23.39 39.86 -25.03
C THR A 118 -24.79 40.38 -24.71
N VAL A 119 -25.05 40.62 -23.43
CA VAL A 119 -26.33 41.13 -22.95
C VAL A 119 -26.10 42.44 -22.23
N GLU A 120 -26.77 43.49 -22.70
CA GLU A 120 -26.76 44.83 -22.10
C GLU A 120 -28.22 45.21 -21.78
N GLU A 121 -28.46 45.67 -20.56
CA GLU A 121 -29.80 46.09 -20.10
C GLU A 121 -30.93 45.06 -20.35
N GLY A 122 -30.60 43.77 -20.29
CA GLY A 122 -31.57 42.67 -20.50
C GLY A 122 -31.83 42.32 -21.97
N THR A 123 -31.15 42.96 -22.92
CA THR A 123 -31.30 42.74 -24.36
C THR A 123 -30.02 42.16 -24.97
N ILE A 124 -30.15 41.27 -25.95
CA ILE A 124 -29.01 40.62 -26.60
C ILE A 124 -28.45 41.56 -27.66
N THR A 125 -27.28 42.15 -27.43
CA THR A 125 -26.66 43.12 -28.35
C THR A 125 -25.72 42.46 -29.38
N ASN A 126 -25.10 41.34 -29.03
CA ASN A 126 -24.15 40.64 -29.91
C ASN A 126 -24.17 39.11 -29.72
N SER A 127 -23.91 38.35 -30.79
CA SER A 127 -23.90 36.89 -30.81
C SER A 127 -22.77 36.35 -31.70
N VAL A 128 -21.70 35.84 -31.07
CA VAL A 128 -20.51 35.33 -31.75
C VAL A 128 -20.43 33.81 -31.61
N ARG A 129 -20.07 33.11 -32.70
CA ARG A 129 -19.91 31.65 -32.68
C ARG A 129 -18.68 31.25 -31.87
N LEU A 130 -18.82 30.27 -30.97
CA LEU A 130 -17.70 29.78 -30.17
C LEU A 130 -16.63 29.13 -31.09
N PRO A 131 -15.35 29.52 -31.00
CA PRO A 131 -14.26 28.90 -31.73
C PRO A 131 -14.14 27.39 -31.43
N ARG A 132 -13.84 26.61 -32.48
CA ARG A 132 -13.77 25.14 -32.38
C ARG A 132 -12.60 24.66 -31.52
N ARG A 133 -11.42 25.28 -31.64
CA ARG A 133 -10.23 24.92 -30.86
C ARG A 133 -10.29 25.59 -29.50
N VAL A 134 -9.95 24.86 -28.44
CA VAL A 134 -10.03 25.35 -27.05
C VAL A 134 -9.09 26.53 -26.80
N GLN A 135 -7.89 26.49 -27.37
CA GLN A 135 -6.87 27.54 -27.30
C GLN A 135 -7.27 28.88 -27.95
N ASP A 136 -8.23 28.84 -28.89
CA ASP A 136 -8.67 30.04 -29.63
C ASP A 136 -9.93 30.66 -28.99
N ARG A 137 -10.39 30.13 -27.85
CA ARG A 137 -11.60 30.63 -27.16
C ARG A 137 -11.24 31.85 -26.31
N PRO A 138 -11.87 33.01 -26.54
CA PRO A 138 -11.63 34.17 -25.69
C PRO A 138 -12.19 33.93 -24.28
N PRO A 139 -11.57 34.51 -23.23
CA PRO A 139 -12.19 34.59 -21.91
C PRO A 139 -13.49 35.41 -22.01
N LEU A 140 -14.50 35.03 -21.23
CA LEU A 140 -15.78 35.74 -21.19
C LEU A 140 -15.65 37.00 -20.34
N GLU A 141 -16.08 38.13 -20.85
CA GLU A 141 -16.13 39.41 -20.12
C GLU A 141 -17.44 39.56 -19.33
N MET A 142 -17.48 40.50 -18.40
CA MET A 142 -18.69 40.80 -17.63
C MET A 142 -19.82 41.26 -18.57
N GLY A 143 -21.00 40.65 -18.47
CA GLY A 143 -22.10 40.86 -19.43
C GLY A 143 -22.11 39.89 -20.63
N GLN A 144 -21.08 39.05 -20.77
CA GLN A 144 -21.04 37.97 -21.77
C GLN A 144 -21.41 36.61 -21.17
N TYR A 145 -22.17 35.84 -21.95
CA TYR A 145 -22.67 34.51 -21.59
C TYR A 145 -22.40 33.51 -22.70
N LEU A 146 -22.02 32.29 -22.36
CA LEU A 146 -21.84 31.22 -23.33
C LEU A 146 -23.04 30.27 -23.28
N VAL A 147 -23.87 30.33 -24.32
CA VAL A 147 -24.98 29.40 -24.53
C VAL A 147 -24.44 28.17 -25.26
N MET A 148 -24.50 27.01 -24.61
CA MET A 148 -23.90 25.77 -25.10
C MET A 148 -24.97 24.68 -25.26
N THR A 149 -25.20 24.23 -26.49
CA THR A 149 -26.06 23.09 -26.82
C THR A 149 -25.22 21.84 -27.07
N THR A 150 -25.53 20.76 -26.36
CA THR A 150 -24.91 19.44 -26.57
C THR A 150 -25.92 18.50 -27.24
N TYR A 151 -25.46 17.75 -28.24
CA TYR A 151 -26.27 16.81 -28.99
C TYR A 151 -26.00 15.38 -28.54
N TRP A 152 -27.06 14.63 -28.30
CA TRP A 152 -27.00 13.29 -27.78
C TRP A 152 -27.86 12.34 -28.61
N LYS A 153 -27.37 11.13 -28.85
CA LYS A 153 -28.15 10.03 -29.45
C LYS A 153 -28.33 8.90 -28.47
N HIS A 154 -29.50 8.29 -28.43
CA HIS A 154 -29.74 7.17 -27.55
C HIS A 154 -28.88 5.95 -27.95
N ALA A 155 -28.30 5.24 -26.98
CA ALA A 155 -27.28 4.23 -27.24
C ALA A 155 -27.81 2.94 -27.91
N LYS A 156 -29.14 2.73 -27.92
CA LYS A 156 -29.80 1.60 -28.59
C LYS A 156 -30.62 2.03 -29.82
N TYR A 157 -31.26 3.19 -29.76
CA TYR A 157 -32.20 3.68 -30.77
C TYR A 157 -31.62 4.97 -31.35
N THR A 158 -31.03 4.90 -32.54
CA THR A 158 -30.25 6.02 -33.11
C THR A 158 -31.11 7.17 -33.65
N ASP A 159 -32.39 6.91 -33.81
CA ASP A 159 -33.47 7.82 -34.19
C ASP A 159 -34.03 8.62 -33.01
N PHE A 160 -33.91 8.12 -31.78
CA PHE A 160 -34.25 8.89 -30.58
C PHE A 160 -33.07 9.76 -30.12
N CYS A 161 -33.27 11.07 -30.19
CA CYS A 161 -32.26 12.09 -29.94
C CYS A 161 -32.63 12.98 -28.75
N ARG A 162 -31.61 13.55 -28.11
CA ARG A 162 -31.75 14.54 -27.06
C ARG A 162 -30.80 15.70 -27.32
N MET A 163 -31.30 16.92 -27.24
CA MET A 163 -30.51 18.14 -27.18
C MET A 163 -30.59 18.71 -25.77
N THR A 164 -29.46 19.16 -25.25
CA THR A 164 -29.40 19.78 -23.92
C THR A 164 -28.69 21.12 -24.01
N THR A 165 -29.29 22.18 -23.50
CA THR A 165 -28.71 23.53 -23.51
C THR A 165 -28.47 24.01 -22.09
N VAL A 166 -27.28 24.57 -21.86
CA VAL A 166 -26.87 25.22 -20.61
C VAL A 166 -26.22 26.57 -20.92
N ILE A 167 -26.32 27.51 -19.98
CA ILE A 167 -25.67 28.83 -20.08
C ILE A 167 -24.51 28.88 -19.09
N HIS A 168 -23.35 29.31 -19.56
CA HIS A 168 -22.18 29.58 -18.73
C HIS A 168 -22.02 31.09 -18.54
N ASN A 169 -21.77 31.49 -17.31
CA ASN A 169 -21.50 32.87 -16.91
C ASN A 169 -20.02 33.22 -17.13
N HIS A 170 -19.70 34.51 -17.04
CA HIS A 170 -18.33 35.04 -17.18
C HIS A 170 -17.34 34.45 -16.15
N ASP A 171 -17.80 34.11 -14.95
CA ASP A 171 -17.02 33.47 -13.89
C ASP A 171 -16.78 31.95 -14.12
N GLY A 172 -17.30 31.40 -15.23
CA GLY A 172 -17.24 29.98 -15.55
C GLY A 172 -18.29 29.13 -14.84
N SER A 173 -19.12 29.71 -13.97
CA SER A 173 -20.26 29.02 -13.37
C SER A 173 -21.33 28.72 -14.43
N VAL A 174 -22.17 27.73 -14.16
CA VAL A 174 -23.28 27.35 -15.07
C VAL A 174 -24.58 27.80 -14.44
N ALA A 175 -25.40 28.52 -15.20
CA ALA A 175 -26.71 29.01 -14.78
C ALA A 175 -27.61 27.90 -14.22
N ASN A 176 -28.55 28.28 -13.34
CA ASN A 176 -29.39 27.35 -12.61
C ASN A 176 -30.33 26.57 -13.53
N TYR A 177 -30.86 27.22 -14.57
CA TYR A 177 -31.78 26.60 -15.51
C TYR A 177 -31.07 25.90 -16.66
N ALA A 178 -31.64 24.77 -17.10
CA ALA A 178 -31.18 24.05 -18.28
C ALA A 178 -32.35 23.51 -19.09
N LEU A 179 -32.20 23.46 -20.41
CA LEU A 179 -33.23 22.97 -21.32
C LEU A 179 -32.85 21.57 -21.82
N ALA A 180 -33.77 20.61 -21.74
CA ALA A 180 -33.65 19.34 -22.46
C ALA A 180 -34.79 19.21 -23.48
N GLN A 181 -34.43 18.95 -24.74
CA GLN A 181 -35.37 18.70 -25.84
C GLN A 181 -35.17 17.27 -26.33
N TYR A 182 -36.23 16.50 -26.40
CA TYR A 182 -36.22 15.14 -26.94
C TYR A 182 -37.00 15.11 -28.24
N TYR A 183 -36.52 14.32 -29.21
CA TYR A 183 -37.19 14.16 -30.49
C TYR A 183 -36.82 12.85 -31.18
N PHE A 184 -37.73 12.34 -31.99
CA PHE A 184 -37.49 11.27 -32.94
C PHE A 184 -37.15 11.85 -34.31
N THR A 185 -36.18 11.23 -35.00
CA THR A 185 -35.91 11.53 -36.42
C THR A 185 -36.86 10.81 -37.37
N GLY A 186 -37.53 9.75 -36.90
CA GLY A 186 -38.59 9.03 -37.60
C GLY A 186 -39.87 8.99 -36.77
N GLU A 187 -40.73 8.00 -37.02
CA GLU A 187 -41.99 7.84 -36.30
C GLU A 187 -41.77 7.56 -34.80
N PRO A 188 -42.51 8.23 -33.89
CA PRO A 188 -42.41 7.99 -32.46
C PRO A 188 -42.73 6.53 -32.11
N HIS A 189 -41.85 5.90 -31.33
CA HIS A 189 -42.03 4.52 -30.90
C HIS A 189 -41.51 4.31 -29.48
N LYS A 190 -41.83 3.15 -28.88
CA LYS A 190 -41.37 2.81 -27.52
C LYS A 190 -39.85 2.65 -27.47
N VAL A 191 -39.20 3.35 -26.54
CA VAL A 191 -37.76 3.31 -26.29
C VAL A 191 -37.48 2.50 -25.02
N SER A 192 -36.39 1.74 -25.04
CA SER A 192 -35.96 0.93 -23.91
C SER A 192 -34.44 0.97 -23.70
N PRO A 193 -33.96 0.78 -22.46
CA PRO A 193 -32.54 0.78 -22.19
C PRO A 193 -31.78 -0.30 -22.95
N LYS A 194 -30.52 0.01 -23.30
CA LYS A 194 -29.58 -0.98 -23.83
C LYS A 194 -29.35 -2.08 -22.78
N LYS A 195 -29.37 -3.35 -23.19
CA LYS A 195 -29.02 -4.47 -22.30
C LYS A 195 -27.50 -4.53 -22.11
N ASN A 196 -27.08 -4.82 -20.89
CA ASN A 196 -25.67 -5.04 -20.55
C ASN A 196 -25.22 -6.46 -20.95
N ARG A 197 -23.94 -6.80 -20.70
CA ARG A 197 -23.37 -8.13 -21.00
C ARG A 197 -24.08 -9.30 -20.31
N CYS A 198 -24.82 -9.04 -19.22
CA CYS A 198 -25.61 -10.03 -18.49
C CYS A 198 -27.08 -10.03 -18.90
N ASN A 199 -27.41 -9.43 -20.06
CA ASN A 199 -28.75 -9.33 -20.63
C ASN A 199 -29.77 -8.55 -19.76
N LYS A 200 -29.30 -7.73 -18.80
CA LYS A 200 -30.14 -6.85 -17.97
C LYS A 200 -30.17 -5.42 -18.51
N PRO A 201 -31.29 -4.68 -18.38
CA PRO A 201 -31.35 -3.25 -18.75
C PRO A 201 -30.25 -2.45 -18.05
N PHE A 202 -29.57 -1.57 -18.79
CA PHE A 202 -28.55 -0.67 -18.24
C PHE A 202 -29.12 0.71 -17.96
N HIS A 203 -29.23 1.04 -16.68
CA HIS A 203 -29.57 2.39 -16.21
C HIS A 203 -28.30 3.05 -15.68
N PRO A 204 -27.93 4.27 -16.14
CA PRO A 204 -26.82 5.01 -15.55
C PRO A 204 -27.17 5.49 -14.14
N THR A 205 -26.23 5.40 -13.21
CA THR A 205 -26.37 6.00 -11.87
C THR A 205 -26.22 7.51 -11.97
N THR A 206 -27.00 8.27 -11.20
CA THR A 206 -26.87 9.72 -11.10
C THR A 206 -25.50 10.15 -10.58
N PRO A 207 -25.01 11.33 -11.00
CA PRO A 207 -23.83 11.96 -10.43
C PRO A 207 -23.87 12.08 -8.90
N SER A 208 -24.99 12.51 -8.32
CA SER A 208 -25.16 12.66 -6.87
C SER A 208 -24.95 11.33 -6.12
N THR A 209 -25.65 10.27 -6.50
CA THR A 209 -25.51 8.93 -5.89
C THR A 209 -24.11 8.37 -6.09
N PHE A 210 -23.50 8.58 -7.26
CA PHE A 210 -22.11 8.14 -7.48
C PHE A 210 -21.11 8.88 -6.59
N GLN A 211 -21.32 10.18 -6.35
CA GLN A 211 -20.51 10.98 -5.44
C GLN A 211 -20.69 10.52 -4.00
N PHE A 212 -21.92 10.26 -3.55
CA PHE A 212 -22.21 9.69 -2.23
C PHE A 212 -21.50 8.34 -2.02
N ILE A 213 -21.54 7.45 -3.03
CA ILE A 213 -20.81 6.17 -2.99
C ILE A 213 -19.31 6.42 -2.86
N LYS A 214 -18.74 7.39 -3.59
CA LYS A 214 -17.31 7.69 -3.57
C LYS A 214 -16.85 8.22 -2.21
N GLU A 215 -17.66 9.07 -1.58
CA GLU A 215 -17.39 9.62 -0.24
C GLU A 215 -17.48 8.54 0.83
N ASN A 216 -18.56 7.74 0.83
CA ASN A 216 -18.70 6.64 1.77
C ASN A 216 -17.74 5.47 1.49
N ALA A 217 -17.25 5.32 0.25
CA ALA A 217 -16.21 4.34 -0.08
C ALA A 217 -14.86 4.67 0.54
N ARG A 218 -14.58 5.95 0.86
CA ARG A 218 -13.39 6.40 1.62
C ARG A 218 -13.51 6.12 3.12
N ARG A 219 -14.74 5.96 3.61
CA ARG A 219 -15.02 5.72 5.03
C ARG A 219 -14.75 4.27 5.42
N PRO A 220 -14.55 4.01 6.73
CA PRO A 220 -14.29 2.71 7.30
C PRO A 220 -15.49 1.73 7.29
N LEU A 221 -16.24 1.61 6.19
CA LEU A 221 -17.45 0.80 6.09
C LEU A 221 -17.26 -0.44 5.22
N GLY A 222 -18.08 -1.49 5.36
CA GLY A 222 -18.05 -2.61 4.41
C GLY A 222 -18.62 -2.20 3.04
N PRO A 223 -18.20 -2.81 1.90
CA PRO A 223 -18.80 -2.51 0.60
C PRO A 223 -20.32 -2.74 0.56
N GLY A 224 -20.80 -3.74 1.30
CA GLY A 224 -22.24 -4.01 1.48
C GLY A 224 -22.92 -2.86 2.21
N THR A 225 -22.39 -2.47 3.37
CA THR A 225 -22.90 -1.32 4.14
C THR A 225 -22.94 -0.02 3.34
N VAL A 226 -21.93 0.26 2.51
CA VAL A 226 -21.94 1.44 1.64
C VAL A 226 -23.00 1.33 0.55
N PHE A 227 -23.22 0.13 0.01
CA PHE A 227 -24.30 -0.14 -0.95
C PHE A 227 -25.67 0.07 -0.30
N ASP A 228 -25.90 -0.50 0.88
CA ASP A 228 -27.17 -0.40 1.60
C ASP A 228 -27.44 1.06 1.98
N ARG A 229 -26.47 1.77 2.55
CA ARG A 229 -26.60 3.22 2.85
C ARG A 229 -26.91 4.05 1.63
N ALA A 230 -26.28 3.78 0.48
CA ALA A 230 -26.57 4.49 -0.75
C ALA A 230 -27.95 4.15 -1.32
N PHE A 231 -28.50 2.99 -0.97
CA PHE A 231 -29.85 2.58 -1.33
C PHE A 231 -30.89 3.25 -0.41
N GLU A 232 -30.65 3.27 0.90
CA GLU A 232 -31.50 3.96 1.89
C GLU A 232 -31.55 5.48 1.65
N GLU A 233 -30.40 6.11 1.39
CA GLU A 233 -30.31 7.55 1.05
C GLU A 233 -31.12 7.93 -0.21
N ALA A 234 -31.35 6.97 -1.10
CA ALA A 234 -32.14 7.16 -2.31
C ALA A 234 -33.66 7.03 -2.07
N GLY A 235 -34.10 6.70 -0.85
CA GLY A 235 -35.52 6.43 -0.50
C GLY A 235 -35.83 4.95 -0.30
N GLY A 236 -34.83 4.08 -0.20
CA GLY A 236 -35.05 2.65 -0.02
C GLY A 236 -35.75 2.01 -1.23
N VAL A 237 -36.47 0.91 -1.02
CA VAL A 237 -37.23 0.22 -2.09
C VAL A 237 -38.58 0.92 -2.36
N ILE A 238 -39.09 1.67 -1.39
CA ILE A 238 -40.45 2.21 -1.40
C ILE A 238 -40.48 3.62 -1.97
N ASP A 239 -39.62 4.52 -1.49
CA ASP A 239 -39.67 5.96 -1.80
C ASP A 239 -38.66 6.37 -2.89
N VAL A 240 -38.04 5.41 -3.58
CA VAL A 240 -37.10 5.71 -4.66
C VAL A 240 -37.82 6.29 -5.88
N GLU A 241 -37.53 7.56 -6.18
CA GLU A 241 -38.16 8.27 -7.31
C GLU A 241 -37.69 7.74 -8.68
N ALA A 242 -36.40 7.37 -8.82
CA ALA A 242 -35.82 6.89 -10.07
C ALA A 242 -34.81 5.76 -9.87
N ILE A 243 -34.78 4.79 -10.80
CA ILE A 243 -33.79 3.68 -10.77
C ILE A 243 -32.36 4.22 -10.92
N SER A 244 -32.17 5.37 -11.56
CA SER A 244 -30.86 6.02 -11.65
C SER A 244 -30.31 6.49 -10.30
N ASP A 245 -31.16 6.70 -9.30
CA ASP A 245 -30.76 7.31 -8.02
C ASP A 245 -30.23 6.29 -7.02
N VAL A 246 -30.35 5.00 -7.33
CA VAL A 246 -29.79 3.90 -6.51
C VAL A 246 -28.47 3.38 -7.08
N PRO A 247 -27.58 2.82 -6.24
CA PRO A 247 -26.41 2.10 -6.71
C PRO A 247 -26.81 0.93 -7.63
N ARG A 248 -26.18 0.81 -8.81
CA ARG A 248 -26.52 -0.25 -9.78
C ARG A 248 -26.24 -1.65 -9.27
N ASN A 249 -25.18 -1.79 -8.48
CA ASN A 249 -24.75 -3.04 -7.86
C ASN A 249 -23.59 -2.79 -6.90
N LEU A 250 -23.35 -3.78 -6.05
CA LEU A 250 -22.19 -3.83 -5.15
C LEU A 250 -20.84 -3.69 -5.88
N GLN A 251 -20.76 -4.08 -7.15
CA GLN A 251 -19.52 -3.96 -7.93
C GLN A 251 -19.16 -2.48 -8.19
N GLN A 252 -20.13 -1.58 -8.25
CA GLN A 252 -19.89 -0.14 -8.39
C GLN A 252 -19.11 0.42 -7.18
N VAL A 253 -19.47 0.00 -5.96
CA VAL A 253 -18.76 0.34 -4.73
C VAL A 253 -17.35 -0.26 -4.72
N LYS A 254 -17.22 -1.54 -5.09
CA LYS A 254 -15.91 -2.22 -5.20
C LYS A 254 -14.98 -1.52 -6.20
N ASN A 255 -15.51 -1.12 -7.35
CA ASN A 255 -14.76 -0.40 -8.37
C ASN A 255 -14.34 1.00 -7.89
N ALA A 256 -15.21 1.72 -7.17
CA ALA A 256 -14.87 3.00 -6.57
C ALA A 256 -13.70 2.87 -5.59
N ARG A 257 -13.72 1.85 -4.74
CA ARG A 257 -12.60 1.53 -3.82
C ARG A 257 -11.32 1.12 -4.54
N GLN A 258 -11.42 0.28 -5.56
CA GLN A 258 -10.26 -0.14 -6.34
C GLN A 258 -9.57 1.07 -7.00
N ARG A 259 -10.34 2.03 -7.51
CA ARG A 259 -9.81 3.28 -8.07
C ARG A 259 -9.13 4.17 -7.01
N LEU A 260 -9.63 4.16 -5.77
CA LEU A 260 -8.93 4.81 -4.65
C LEU A 260 -7.59 4.12 -4.36
N ARG A 261 -7.54 2.79 -4.42
CA ARG A 261 -6.31 2.00 -4.22
C ARG A 261 -5.26 2.25 -5.31
N MET A 262 -5.69 2.39 -6.57
CA MET A 262 -4.79 2.69 -7.69
C MET A 262 -4.18 4.11 -7.63
N LYS A 263 -4.77 5.04 -6.86
CA LYS A 263 -4.17 6.36 -6.62
C LYS A 263 -3.02 6.32 -5.60
N LYS A 264 -2.89 5.25 -4.81
CA LYS A 264 -1.85 5.07 -3.78
C LYS A 264 -0.78 4.08 -4.27
N GLN A 265 -0.24 4.33 -5.46
CA GLN A 265 0.90 3.60 -5.99
C GLN A 265 2.08 4.57 -6.15
N ASN A 266 2.36 5.33 -5.09
CA ASN A 266 3.68 5.94 -4.96
C ASN A 266 4.70 4.81 -4.71
N ASP A 267 5.91 5.01 -5.22
CA ASP A 267 7.05 4.13 -4.97
C ASP A 267 7.43 4.29 -3.50
N GLU A 268 7.18 3.26 -2.68
CA GLU A 268 7.39 3.30 -1.22
C GLU A 268 8.80 3.75 -0.82
N PHE A 269 9.80 3.36 -1.60
CA PHE A 269 11.19 3.72 -1.35
C PHE A 269 11.53 5.11 -1.86
N GLN A 270 10.78 5.63 -2.84
CA GLN A 270 10.82 7.05 -3.18
C GLN A 270 10.22 7.89 -2.06
N ASP A 271 9.10 7.45 -1.46
CA ASP A 271 8.50 8.13 -0.31
C ASP A 271 9.47 8.10 0.89
N LEU A 272 10.19 6.99 1.11
CA LEU A 272 11.22 6.89 2.16
C LEU A 272 12.42 7.81 1.88
N LEU A 273 12.85 7.93 0.63
CA LEU A 273 13.91 8.85 0.24
C LEU A 273 13.51 10.31 0.51
N SER A 274 12.29 10.69 0.14
CA SER A 274 11.76 12.02 0.44
C SER A 274 11.65 12.24 1.95
N CYS A 275 11.14 11.25 2.70
CA CYS A 275 11.07 11.29 4.16
C CYS A 275 12.44 11.54 4.79
N SER A 276 13.49 10.85 4.34
CA SER A 276 14.85 11.05 4.85
C SER A 276 15.45 12.41 4.49
N ALA A 277 15.05 13.01 3.36
CA ALA A 277 15.52 14.32 2.95
C ALA A 277 14.83 15.46 3.72
N GLU A 278 13.57 15.25 4.13
CA GLU A 278 12.75 16.24 4.83
C GLU A 278 12.79 16.11 6.36
N ASN A 279 13.20 14.94 6.87
CA ASN A 279 13.17 14.63 8.30
C ASN A 279 14.59 14.39 8.83
N ASP A 280 15.10 15.35 9.60
CA ASP A 280 16.41 15.26 10.24
C ASP A 280 16.54 14.09 11.22
N ASP A 281 15.44 13.57 11.76
CA ASP A 281 15.45 12.40 12.65
C ASP A 281 15.73 11.08 11.91
N VAL A 282 15.75 11.09 10.56
CA VAL A 282 15.97 9.90 9.73
C VAL A 282 17.38 9.96 9.15
N LYS A 283 18.28 9.15 9.71
CA LYS A 283 19.71 9.11 9.38
C LYS A 283 20.10 7.76 8.76
N GLY A 284 21.25 7.74 8.08
CA GLY A 284 21.84 6.49 7.60
C GLY A 284 20.99 5.72 6.58
N LEU A 285 20.25 6.43 5.70
CA LEU A 285 19.51 5.78 4.62
C LEU A 285 20.48 5.18 3.60
N GLN A 286 20.52 3.85 3.52
CA GLN A 286 21.38 3.12 2.60
C GLN A 286 20.59 2.04 1.86
N TRP A 287 20.68 2.02 0.53
CA TRP A 287 20.03 1.02 -0.32
C TRP A 287 20.90 -0.21 -0.58
N THR A 288 22.20 0.01 -0.83
CA THR A 288 23.17 -1.03 -1.20
C THR A 288 24.33 -1.06 -0.20
N PRO A 289 24.82 -2.24 0.22
CA PRO A 289 24.48 -3.57 -0.30
C PRO A 289 23.12 -4.09 0.19
N THR A 290 22.57 -3.51 1.25
CA THR A 290 21.30 -3.91 1.85
C THR A 290 20.50 -2.70 2.33
N PRO A 291 19.18 -2.65 2.08
CA PRO A 291 18.31 -1.59 2.56
C PRO A 291 18.28 -1.47 4.08
N ARG A 292 18.59 -0.27 4.59
CA ARG A 292 18.51 0.09 6.01
C ARG A 292 18.38 1.59 6.21
N VAL A 293 17.81 1.98 7.35
CA VAL A 293 17.70 3.37 7.80
C VAL A 293 17.56 3.40 9.32
N VAL A 294 18.05 4.47 9.95
CA VAL A 294 17.98 4.68 11.40
C VAL A 294 17.09 5.88 11.70
N PHE A 295 16.15 5.70 12.62
CA PHE A 295 15.40 6.79 13.24
C PHE A 295 16.06 7.13 14.58
N VAL A 296 16.55 8.36 14.70
CA VAL A 296 17.22 8.90 15.88
C VAL A 296 16.88 10.37 16.04
N ASN A 297 16.32 10.74 17.19
CA ASN A 297 16.05 12.14 17.50
C ASN A 297 17.18 12.73 18.36
N GLN A 298 17.53 13.99 18.13
CA GLN A 298 18.63 14.66 18.83
C GLN A 298 18.43 14.76 20.36
N GLY A 299 17.23 15.16 20.81
CA GLY A 299 16.94 15.26 22.24
C GLY A 299 16.95 13.90 22.94
N GLN A 300 16.62 12.84 22.21
CA GLN A 300 16.71 11.46 22.71
C GLN A 300 18.16 11.06 22.97
N MET A 301 19.06 11.44 22.05
CA MET A 301 20.50 11.17 22.21
C MET A 301 21.08 11.92 23.42
N GLU A 302 20.71 13.18 23.65
CA GLU A 302 21.17 13.96 24.82
C GLU A 302 20.80 13.31 26.14
N GLU A 303 19.59 12.74 26.25
CA GLU A 303 19.20 11.99 27.43
C GLU A 303 19.92 10.67 27.58
N ILE A 304 20.18 9.95 26.48
CA ILE A 304 20.99 8.72 26.52
C ILE A 304 22.39 9.04 27.01
N ILE A 305 23.00 10.13 26.54
CA ILE A 305 24.30 10.57 27.05
C ILE A 305 24.19 10.84 28.54
N THR A 306 23.22 11.65 28.97
CA THR A 306 23.06 12.03 30.38
C THR A 306 22.82 10.83 31.33
N ASN A 307 22.02 9.85 30.91
CA ASN A 307 21.60 8.73 31.78
C ASN A 307 22.49 7.49 31.68
N CYS A 308 23.10 7.25 30.51
CA CYS A 308 23.84 6.02 30.21
C CYS A 308 25.34 6.26 30.00
N CYS A 309 25.78 7.49 29.74
CA CYS A 309 27.17 7.83 29.44
C CYS A 309 27.74 8.73 30.54
N GLY A 310 28.81 8.27 31.20
CA GLY A 310 29.48 9.01 32.27
C GLY A 310 30.01 8.11 33.39
N PRO A 311 31.01 8.54 34.17
CA PRO A 311 31.73 7.70 35.12
C PRO A 311 30.87 7.14 36.26
N ASN A 312 29.74 7.79 36.56
CA ASN A 312 28.76 7.36 37.56
C ASN A 312 27.42 6.95 36.93
N ALA A 313 27.33 6.95 35.60
CA ALA A 313 26.15 6.53 34.88
C ALA A 313 25.88 5.04 35.14
N THR A 314 24.63 4.74 35.45
CA THR A 314 24.16 3.43 35.89
C THR A 314 22.80 3.11 35.27
N GLY A 315 22.35 3.92 34.29
CA GLY A 315 21.18 3.61 33.48
C GLY A 315 21.54 2.60 32.39
N VAL A 316 20.69 1.59 32.22
CA VAL A 316 20.86 0.55 31.20
C VAL A 316 20.30 1.02 29.86
N PHE A 317 21.08 0.79 28.79
CA PHE A 317 20.66 0.96 27.40
C PHE A 317 20.33 -0.41 26.80
N SER A 318 19.08 -0.66 26.44
CA SER A 318 18.63 -1.98 25.99
C SER A 318 18.44 -2.03 24.48
N ILE A 319 18.74 -3.17 23.85
CA ILE A 319 18.55 -3.42 22.41
C ILE A 319 17.80 -4.74 22.17
N ASP A 320 16.81 -4.70 21.29
CA ASP A 320 16.02 -5.88 20.90
C ASP A 320 15.55 -5.75 19.45
N THR A 321 15.45 -6.89 18.75
CA THR A 321 14.94 -6.92 17.38
C THR A 321 13.55 -7.51 17.33
N THR A 322 12.62 -6.73 16.79
CA THR A 322 11.22 -7.11 16.68
C THR A 322 10.80 -7.48 15.25
N TYR A 323 9.91 -8.46 15.19
CA TYR A 323 9.47 -9.13 13.96
C TYR A 323 8.00 -8.83 13.64
N ASN A 324 7.56 -9.13 12.42
CA ASN A 324 6.18 -9.06 11.95
C ASN A 324 5.59 -7.62 11.94
N VAL A 325 6.45 -6.62 11.69
CA VAL A 325 6.07 -5.21 11.50
C VAL A 325 5.64 -4.95 10.05
N GLY A 326 6.51 -5.34 9.12
CA GLY A 326 6.36 -5.28 7.68
C GLY A 326 7.36 -6.23 7.01
N ASN A 327 7.72 -5.98 5.75
CA ASN A 327 8.77 -6.73 5.06
C ASN A 327 10.18 -6.22 5.41
N PHE A 328 10.45 -6.09 6.71
CA PHE A 328 11.70 -5.62 7.30
C PHE A 328 11.70 -5.94 8.79
N TYR A 329 12.90 -5.97 9.37
CA TYR A 329 13.12 -6.04 10.81
C TYR A 329 13.17 -4.63 11.39
N VAL A 330 12.79 -4.51 12.66
CA VAL A 330 13.00 -3.28 13.43
C VAL A 330 13.82 -3.63 14.66
N THR A 331 15.05 -3.15 14.72
CA THR A 331 15.88 -3.23 15.93
C THR A 331 15.66 -1.95 16.72
N ALA A 332 14.88 -2.05 17.78
CA ALA A 332 14.54 -0.93 18.65
C ALA A 332 15.46 -0.93 19.87
N THR A 333 15.67 0.24 20.44
CA THR A 333 16.38 0.39 21.70
C THR A 333 15.49 1.03 22.75
N SER A 334 15.87 0.93 24.02
CA SER A 334 15.28 1.70 25.11
C SER A 334 16.37 2.12 26.09
N TYR A 335 16.11 3.15 26.89
CA TYR A 335 17.05 3.61 27.90
C TYR A 335 16.32 3.96 29.19
N GLN A 336 17.02 3.79 30.30
CA GLN A 336 16.50 4.16 31.62
C GLN A 336 16.69 5.65 31.87
N ASN A 337 15.59 6.36 32.16
CA ASN A 337 15.64 7.75 32.60
C ASN A 337 15.36 7.82 34.10
N ARG A 338 16.39 8.20 34.88
CA ARG A 338 16.36 8.17 36.36
C ARG A 338 15.51 9.26 36.99
N MET A 339 15.16 10.30 36.24
CA MET A 339 14.30 11.35 36.75
C MET A 339 12.87 10.87 37.00
N PHE A 340 12.48 9.75 36.39
CA PHE A 340 11.10 9.25 36.43
C PHE A 340 11.02 7.82 36.97
N ILE A 341 10.03 7.59 37.82
CA ILE A 341 9.67 6.28 38.37
C ILE A 341 8.28 5.92 37.84
N HIS A 342 8.09 4.67 37.44
CA HIS A 342 6.78 4.19 37.00
C HIS A 342 5.88 3.89 38.20
N ASN A 343 4.68 4.48 38.23
CA ASN A 343 3.80 4.48 39.40
C ASN A 343 3.37 3.07 39.83
N GLN A 344 3.15 2.16 38.88
CA GLN A 344 2.67 0.82 39.19
C GLN A 344 3.78 -0.14 39.64
N THR A 345 4.99 0.03 39.14
CA THR A 345 6.08 -0.94 39.34
C THR A 345 7.11 -0.44 40.34
N GLY A 346 7.13 0.86 40.65
CA GLY A 346 8.15 1.49 41.49
C GLY A 346 9.56 1.45 40.89
N ARG A 347 9.70 1.06 39.62
CA ARG A 347 10.99 0.95 38.92
C ARG A 347 11.26 2.20 38.09
N VAL A 348 12.54 2.45 37.80
CA VAL A 348 13.01 3.52 36.90
C VAL A 348 12.32 3.40 35.54
N ALA A 349 11.89 4.53 34.99
CA ALA A 349 11.20 4.59 33.70
C ALA A 349 12.13 4.16 32.57
N ASN A 350 11.62 3.28 31.70
CA ASN A 350 12.29 2.92 30.44
C ASN A 350 11.59 3.66 29.30
N LEU A 351 12.33 4.51 28.61
CA LEU A 351 11.83 5.31 27.50
C LEU A 351 12.27 4.69 26.16
N PRO A 352 11.46 4.82 25.09
CA PRO A 352 11.88 4.36 23.77
C PRO A 352 13.15 5.10 23.31
N GLY A 353 14.11 4.36 22.78
CA GLY A 353 15.38 4.84 22.21
C GLY A 353 15.35 4.92 20.68
N PRO A 354 16.51 5.14 20.03
CA PRO A 354 16.64 5.07 18.58
C PRO A 354 16.24 3.70 18.02
N ALA A 355 15.83 3.64 16.77
CA ALA A 355 15.45 2.39 16.11
C ALA A 355 16.01 2.28 14.69
N MET A 356 16.52 1.11 14.34
CA MET A 356 16.95 0.79 12.98
C MET A 356 15.91 -0.08 12.28
N PHE A 357 15.61 0.27 11.03
CA PHE A 357 14.77 -0.48 10.12
C PHE A 357 15.69 -1.09 9.06
N HIS A 358 15.60 -2.41 8.82
CA HIS A 358 16.59 -3.11 8.00
C HIS A 358 16.09 -4.46 7.50
N VAL A 359 16.81 -5.09 6.57
CA VAL A 359 16.38 -6.36 5.94
C VAL A 359 17.25 -7.58 6.26
N LYS A 360 18.26 -7.44 7.13
CA LYS A 360 19.16 -8.55 7.54
C LYS A 360 19.46 -8.49 9.03
N GLN A 361 19.74 -9.61 9.68
CA GLN A 361 20.05 -9.63 11.12
C GLN A 361 21.49 -10.11 11.40
N ASP A 362 22.40 -9.90 10.45
CA ASP A 362 23.81 -10.24 10.64
C ASP A 362 24.55 -9.16 11.46
N ALA A 363 25.72 -9.50 11.96
CA ALA A 363 26.58 -8.63 12.76
C ALA A 363 26.87 -7.26 12.12
N SER A 364 26.90 -7.17 10.78
CA SER A 364 27.21 -5.90 10.09
C SER A 364 26.10 -4.86 10.25
N GLN A 365 24.86 -5.29 10.50
CA GLN A 365 23.74 -4.38 10.70
C GLN A 365 23.80 -3.75 12.09
N PHE A 366 24.08 -4.55 13.12
CA PHE A 366 24.23 -4.06 14.49
C PHE A 366 25.45 -3.12 14.64
N LEU A 367 26.56 -3.45 13.96
CA LEU A 367 27.72 -2.56 13.90
C LEU A 367 27.39 -1.24 13.21
N TYR A 368 26.68 -1.29 12.09
CA TYR A 368 26.23 -0.09 11.38
C TYR A 368 25.32 0.78 12.26
N PHE A 369 24.41 0.16 13.00
CA PHE A 369 23.51 0.88 13.88
C PHE A 369 24.28 1.65 14.95
N ALA A 370 25.21 0.99 15.65
CA ALA A 370 26.06 1.63 16.66
C ALA A 370 26.88 2.79 16.08
N ASN A 371 27.50 2.61 14.90
CA ASN A 371 28.25 3.67 14.24
C ASN A 371 27.37 4.86 13.83
N THR A 372 26.13 4.61 13.37
CA THR A 372 25.19 5.70 13.02
C THR A 372 24.82 6.53 14.26
N LEU A 373 24.71 5.90 15.44
CA LEU A 373 24.48 6.61 16.69
C LEU A 373 25.71 7.44 17.11
N LEU A 374 26.92 6.90 16.93
CA LEU A 374 28.18 7.62 17.17
C LEU A 374 28.35 8.83 16.25
N GLU A 375 28.00 8.69 14.97
CA GLU A 375 27.99 9.80 14.01
C GLU A 375 27.03 10.92 14.43
N THR A 376 25.95 10.58 15.15
CA THR A 376 24.99 11.54 15.68
C THR A 376 25.52 12.22 16.94
N LYS A 377 26.10 11.45 17.88
CA LYS A 377 26.75 11.93 19.11
C LYS A 377 27.90 11.00 19.49
N TYR A 378 29.14 11.50 19.40
CA TYR A 378 30.33 10.69 19.65
C TYR A 378 30.43 10.21 21.11
N GLU A 379 29.86 10.97 22.06
CA GLU A 379 29.84 10.62 23.48
C GLU A 379 29.10 9.31 23.76
N PHE A 380 28.27 8.83 22.81
CA PHE A 380 27.61 7.53 22.89
C PHE A 380 28.61 6.37 22.98
N GLU A 381 29.87 6.57 22.58
CA GLU A 381 30.97 5.61 22.77
C GLU A 381 31.14 5.19 24.25
N GLN A 382 30.72 6.05 25.19
CA GLN A 382 30.90 5.88 26.63
C GLN A 382 29.71 5.21 27.34
N VAL A 383 28.76 4.62 26.61
CA VAL A 383 27.68 3.82 27.21
C VAL A 383 28.28 2.71 28.07
N ARG A 384 27.88 2.64 29.34
CA ARG A 384 28.48 1.70 30.30
C ARG A 384 27.80 0.35 30.39
N TYR A 385 26.48 0.31 30.19
CA TYR A 385 25.69 -0.90 30.40
C TYR A 385 24.72 -1.09 29.23
N VAL A 386 24.88 -2.20 28.52
CA VAL A 386 24.01 -2.55 27.39
C VAL A 386 23.25 -3.83 27.69
N GLY A 387 21.93 -3.75 27.78
CA GLY A 387 21.05 -4.91 27.98
C GLY A 387 20.53 -5.46 26.65
N GLY A 388 20.34 -6.77 26.55
CA GLY A 388 19.77 -7.35 25.34
C GLY A 388 19.64 -8.87 25.37
N ASP A 389 19.39 -9.43 24.19
CA ASP A 389 19.46 -10.86 23.96
C ASP A 389 20.91 -11.32 23.72
N ARG A 390 21.15 -12.64 23.81
CA ARG A 390 22.50 -13.21 23.69
C ARG A 390 22.87 -13.59 22.26
N SER A 391 22.24 -12.97 21.26
CA SER A 391 22.53 -13.29 19.86
C SER A 391 23.96 -12.84 19.49
N GLN A 392 24.67 -13.71 18.77
CA GLN A 392 26.04 -13.44 18.32
C GLN A 392 26.11 -12.19 17.43
N SER A 393 25.06 -11.93 16.64
CA SER A 393 24.98 -10.73 15.81
C SER A 393 24.88 -9.44 16.65
N GLN A 394 24.14 -9.45 17.77
CA GLN A 394 24.01 -8.27 18.64
C GLN A 394 25.32 -7.89 19.32
N LYS A 395 26.22 -8.83 19.58
CA LYS A 395 27.56 -8.53 20.13
C LYS A 395 28.34 -7.54 19.26
N ALA A 396 28.05 -7.47 17.96
CA ALA A 396 28.67 -6.49 17.07
C ALA A 396 28.25 -5.03 17.37
N PHE A 397 27.11 -4.80 18.02
CA PHE A 397 26.68 -3.49 18.50
C PHE A 397 27.62 -2.92 19.57
N LEU A 398 28.25 -3.80 20.37
CA LEU A 398 29.14 -3.41 21.46
C LEU A 398 30.53 -3.00 21.00
N LYS A 399 30.95 -3.43 19.80
CA LYS A 399 32.33 -3.21 19.32
C LYS A 399 32.75 -1.73 19.30
N PRO A 400 31.90 -0.78 18.89
CA PRO A 400 32.25 0.63 18.89
C PRO A 400 32.19 1.29 20.29
N LEU A 401 31.72 0.58 21.32
CA LEU A 401 31.53 1.13 22.66
C LEU A 401 32.71 0.79 23.56
N LYS A 402 33.40 1.80 24.09
CA LYS A 402 34.61 1.59 24.89
C LYS A 402 34.26 1.24 26.34
N GLY A 403 34.46 -0.03 26.70
CA GLY A 403 34.30 -0.50 28.07
C GLY A 403 32.84 -0.73 28.50
N ALA A 404 31.92 -0.86 27.53
CA ALA A 404 30.53 -1.22 27.80
C ALA A 404 30.44 -2.65 28.36
N LYS A 405 29.74 -2.82 29.48
CA LYS A 405 29.39 -4.13 30.04
C LYS A 405 28.06 -4.61 29.46
N PHE A 406 28.05 -5.83 28.93
CA PHE A 406 26.85 -6.45 28.41
C PHE A 406 26.04 -7.09 29.55
N LEU A 407 24.73 -6.84 29.56
CA LEU A 407 23.79 -7.36 30.55
C LEU A 407 22.84 -8.36 29.87
N PRO A 408 23.13 -9.68 29.97
CA PRO A 408 22.30 -10.70 29.35
C PRO A 408 20.95 -10.81 30.06
N CYS A 409 19.85 -10.85 29.30
CA CYS A 409 18.52 -11.12 29.85
C CYS A 409 18.45 -12.52 30.46
N LYS A 410 18.10 -12.61 31.76
CA LYS A 410 18.05 -13.89 32.50
C LYS A 410 17.17 -14.94 31.83
N LYS A 411 15.99 -14.52 31.35
CA LYS A 411 15.04 -15.39 30.64
C LYS A 411 15.67 -16.03 29.40
N HIS A 412 16.44 -15.26 28.63
CA HIS A 412 17.11 -15.77 27.44
C HIS A 412 18.26 -16.72 27.78
N VAL A 413 19.05 -16.43 28.82
CA VAL A 413 20.08 -17.37 29.34
C VAL A 413 19.43 -18.69 29.74
N GLU A 414 18.34 -18.62 30.50
CA GLU A 414 17.61 -19.79 31.00
C GLU A 414 17.01 -20.62 29.85
N ASP A 415 16.42 -19.97 28.85
CA ASP A 415 15.89 -20.63 27.65
C ASP A 415 16.99 -21.27 26.79
N ASP A 416 18.16 -20.63 26.66
CA ASP A 416 19.33 -21.20 25.98
C ASP A 416 19.80 -22.48 26.66
N MET A 417 19.94 -22.44 27.99
CA MET A 417 20.31 -23.61 28.79
C MET A 417 19.27 -24.73 28.64
N LYS A 418 17.98 -24.43 28.78
CA LYS A 418 16.89 -25.41 28.60
C LYS A 418 16.90 -26.04 27.21
N ARG A 419 17.10 -25.25 26.17
CA ARG A 419 17.22 -25.75 24.79
C ARG A 419 18.42 -26.67 24.62
N LYS A 420 19.58 -26.29 25.15
CA LYS A 420 20.78 -27.12 25.09
C LYS A 420 20.59 -28.42 25.86
N MET A 421 20.10 -28.37 27.09
CA MET A 421 19.82 -29.58 27.90
C MET A 421 18.82 -30.50 27.21
N SER A 422 17.76 -29.94 26.62
CA SER A 422 16.79 -30.71 25.85
C SER A 422 17.40 -31.36 24.61
N SER A 423 18.33 -30.68 23.92
CA SER A 423 19.04 -31.23 22.77
C SER A 423 19.99 -32.37 23.12
N LEU A 424 20.49 -32.39 24.37
CA LEU A 424 21.34 -33.44 24.93
C LEU A 424 20.53 -34.59 25.53
N GLY A 425 19.19 -34.50 25.55
CA GLY A 425 18.33 -35.54 26.11
C GLY A 425 18.30 -35.60 27.65
N ILE A 426 18.71 -34.54 28.35
CA ILE A 426 18.73 -34.48 29.82
C ILE A 426 17.29 -34.46 30.37
N GLU A 427 17.02 -35.26 31.40
CA GLU A 427 15.68 -35.39 31.98
C GLU A 427 15.21 -34.11 32.70
N LEU A 428 13.89 -33.85 32.72
CA LEU A 428 13.32 -32.63 33.32
C LEU A 428 13.61 -32.45 34.82
N GLY A 429 13.85 -33.54 35.56
CA GLY A 429 14.27 -33.48 36.95
C GLY A 429 15.67 -32.90 37.09
N GLU A 430 16.61 -33.43 36.32
CA GLU A 430 18.01 -32.98 36.28
C GLU A 430 18.13 -31.56 35.72
N GLN A 431 17.33 -31.20 34.70
CA GLN A 431 17.27 -29.83 34.18
C GLN A 431 16.89 -28.81 35.27
N ARG A 432 15.94 -29.16 36.15
CA ARG A 432 15.55 -28.28 37.26
C ARG A 432 16.67 -28.14 38.29
N ASN A 433 17.38 -29.23 38.58
CA ASN A 433 18.53 -29.19 39.48
C ASN A 433 19.65 -28.31 38.93
N ILE A 434 20.02 -28.47 37.65
CA ILE A 434 21.03 -27.63 36.99
C ILE A 434 20.64 -26.14 37.06
N LEU A 435 19.37 -25.81 36.80
CA LEU A 435 18.90 -24.41 36.89
C LEU A 435 18.94 -23.89 38.34
N LYS A 436 18.64 -24.73 39.32
CA LYS A 436 18.73 -24.41 40.75
C LYS A 436 20.18 -24.19 41.18
N ASP A 437 21.10 -25.04 40.74
CA ASP A 437 22.54 -24.90 41.00
C ASP A 437 23.08 -23.57 40.47
N VAL A 438 22.60 -23.16 39.30
CA VAL A 438 23.07 -21.95 38.60
C VAL A 438 22.45 -20.67 39.17
N PHE A 439 21.13 -20.61 39.27
CA PHE A 439 20.39 -19.39 39.64
C PHE A 439 19.95 -19.34 41.10
N GLY A 440 20.11 -20.42 41.85
CA GLY A 440 19.61 -20.55 43.22
C GLY A 440 18.10 -20.82 43.28
N SER A 441 17.58 -20.81 44.50
CA SER A 441 16.15 -20.94 44.79
C SER A 441 15.71 -19.84 45.74
N ILE A 442 14.74 -19.04 45.30
CA ILE A 442 14.14 -17.98 46.11
C ILE A 442 13.29 -18.57 47.24
N GLU A 443 12.63 -19.71 46.99
CA GLU A 443 11.78 -20.40 47.96
C GLU A 443 12.58 -21.02 49.11
N ASP A 444 13.78 -21.52 48.81
CA ASP A 444 14.67 -22.17 49.78
C ASP A 444 15.72 -21.22 50.39
N GLY A 445 15.82 -19.98 49.88
CA GLY A 445 16.88 -19.03 50.26
C GLY A 445 18.30 -19.44 49.81
N GLU A 446 18.40 -20.37 48.87
CA GLU A 446 19.66 -20.93 48.39
C GLU A 446 20.30 -20.05 47.32
N LYS A 447 21.57 -19.68 47.54
CA LYS A 447 22.37 -18.91 46.58
C LYS A 447 22.91 -19.78 45.46
N GLY A 448 22.68 -19.35 44.22
CA GLY A 448 23.18 -20.02 43.03
C GLY A 448 24.67 -19.80 42.80
N LEU A 449 25.19 -20.43 41.75
CA LEU A 449 26.51 -20.16 41.21
C LEU A 449 26.68 -18.68 40.81
N VAL A 450 25.64 -18.07 40.23
CA VAL A 450 25.64 -16.65 39.82
C VAL A 450 25.71 -15.66 40.99
N ASP A 451 25.49 -16.12 42.21
CA ASP A 451 25.55 -15.31 43.43
C ASP A 451 26.92 -15.36 44.14
N SER A 452 27.93 -15.99 43.50
CA SER A 452 29.31 -16.03 43.99
C SER A 452 29.88 -14.62 44.14
N GLY A 453 30.68 -14.40 45.19
CA GLY A 453 31.17 -13.06 45.57
C GLY A 453 32.25 -12.51 44.65
N ASN A 454 32.98 -13.37 43.93
CA ASN A 454 34.01 -12.99 42.97
C ASN A 454 34.23 -14.10 41.92
N SER A 455 35.04 -13.81 40.89
CA SER A 455 35.33 -14.76 39.81
C SER A 455 36.02 -16.05 40.28
N VAL A 456 36.88 -15.98 41.30
CA VAL A 456 37.63 -17.15 41.79
C VAL A 456 36.68 -18.12 42.48
N GLU A 457 35.83 -17.61 43.37
CA GLU A 457 34.78 -18.40 44.04
C GLU A 457 33.81 -19.00 43.00
N PHE A 458 33.45 -18.23 41.96
CA PHE A 458 32.62 -18.73 40.87
C PHE A 458 33.28 -19.91 40.14
N ASP A 459 34.55 -19.79 39.76
CA ASP A 459 35.26 -20.82 39.01
C ASP A 459 35.50 -22.08 39.87
N GLU A 460 35.79 -21.94 41.17
CA GLU A 460 35.90 -23.06 42.12
C GLU A 460 34.58 -23.83 42.26
N ARG A 461 33.46 -23.11 42.46
CA ARG A 461 32.12 -23.73 42.56
C ARG A 461 31.70 -24.36 41.22
N LEU A 462 32.04 -23.73 40.10
CA LEU A 462 31.77 -24.26 38.76
C LEU A 462 32.53 -25.57 38.52
N GLN A 463 33.77 -25.71 38.98
CA GLN A 463 34.52 -26.97 38.86
C GLN A 463 33.84 -28.12 39.60
N VAL A 464 33.33 -27.86 40.81
CA VAL A 464 32.57 -28.86 41.59
C VAL A 464 31.29 -29.25 40.87
N LEU A 465 30.51 -28.28 40.38
CA LEU A 465 29.26 -28.53 39.67
C LEU A 465 29.48 -29.24 38.32
N LYS A 466 30.56 -28.91 37.61
CA LYS A 466 30.93 -29.55 36.35
C LYS A 466 31.20 -31.05 36.51
N ALA A 467 31.68 -31.49 37.68
CA ALA A 467 31.87 -32.91 37.98
C ALA A 467 30.56 -33.68 38.17
N VAL A 468 29.46 -32.98 38.48
CA VAL A 468 28.14 -33.56 38.72
C VAL A 468 27.25 -33.47 37.48
N TRP A 469 27.35 -32.38 36.72
CA TRP A 469 26.56 -32.18 35.51
C TRP A 469 26.99 -33.10 34.37
N ASN A 470 26.08 -33.29 33.41
CA ASN A 470 26.41 -33.91 32.14
C ASN A 470 27.66 -33.23 31.52
N PRO A 471 28.71 -34.00 31.14
CA PRO A 471 29.98 -33.43 30.66
C PRO A 471 29.83 -32.49 29.45
N GLU A 472 28.99 -32.86 28.47
CA GLU A 472 28.76 -32.04 27.28
C GLU A 472 28.02 -30.73 27.60
N PHE A 473 27.14 -30.76 28.60
CA PHE A 473 26.49 -29.56 29.11
C PHE A 473 27.49 -28.69 29.89
N GLY A 474 28.34 -29.28 30.73
CA GLY A 474 29.39 -28.59 31.47
C GLY A 474 30.35 -27.83 30.54
N ASP A 475 30.79 -28.47 29.46
CA ASP A 475 31.64 -27.83 28.45
C ASP A 475 30.91 -26.70 27.71
N TYR A 476 29.62 -26.89 27.37
CA TYR A 476 28.79 -25.82 26.81
C TYR A 476 28.66 -24.63 27.77
N PHE A 477 28.39 -24.89 29.05
CA PHE A 477 28.19 -23.85 30.05
C PHE A 477 29.45 -23.00 30.22
N VAL A 478 30.61 -23.65 30.34
CA VAL A 478 31.90 -22.95 30.44
C VAL A 478 32.17 -22.12 29.18
N THR A 479 31.94 -22.69 28.00
CA THR A 479 32.26 -22.03 26.73
C THR A 479 31.34 -20.86 26.41
N TYR A 480 30.05 -20.98 26.75
CA TYR A 480 29.03 -20.06 26.25
C TYR A 480 28.29 -19.27 27.32
N VAL A 481 28.29 -19.66 28.59
CA VAL A 481 27.42 -19.07 29.64
C VAL A 481 28.22 -18.48 30.82
N ALA A 482 29.35 -19.08 31.19
CA ALA A 482 30.11 -18.70 32.38
C ALA A 482 30.55 -17.22 32.37
N ASP A 483 31.08 -16.72 31.25
CA ASP A 483 31.56 -15.33 31.15
C ASP A 483 30.41 -14.32 31.26
N ASP A 484 29.26 -14.61 30.64
CA ASP A 484 28.05 -13.80 30.76
C ASP A 484 27.59 -13.67 32.22
N MET A 485 27.77 -14.72 33.03
CA MET A 485 27.45 -14.68 34.47
C MET A 485 28.45 -13.85 35.26
N LYS A 486 29.75 -14.04 35.01
CA LYS A 486 30.82 -13.33 35.70
C LYS A 486 30.83 -11.83 35.40
N GLU A 487 30.61 -11.46 34.14
CA GLU A 487 30.77 -10.09 33.67
C GLU A 487 29.47 -9.28 33.70
N GLY A 488 28.33 -9.93 33.45
CA GLY A 488 27.05 -9.26 33.23
C GLY A 488 25.95 -9.56 34.26
N MET A 489 26.02 -10.69 34.98
CA MET A 489 24.99 -11.11 35.95
C MET A 489 25.47 -11.13 37.40
N ALA A 490 26.74 -10.81 37.65
CA ALA A 490 27.33 -10.84 38.98
C ALA A 490 26.57 -9.92 39.97
N PRO A 491 26.55 -10.25 41.28
CA PRO A 491 25.84 -9.46 42.29
C PRO A 491 26.30 -8.00 42.35
N GLU A 492 27.60 -7.76 42.15
CA GLU A 492 28.18 -6.42 42.12
C GLU A 492 27.52 -5.56 41.01
N ILE A 493 27.42 -6.11 39.80
CA ILE A 493 26.82 -5.42 38.66
C ILE A 493 25.35 -5.14 38.90
N ARG A 494 24.59 -6.16 39.37
CA ARG A 494 23.15 -6.01 39.69
C ARG A 494 22.89 -4.88 40.69
N ARG A 495 23.74 -4.74 41.71
CA ARG A 495 23.63 -3.65 42.70
C ARG A 495 23.98 -2.29 42.11
N ILE A 496 25.04 -2.20 41.31
CA ILE A 496 25.48 -0.94 40.68
C ILE A 496 24.37 -0.37 39.77
N ILE A 497 23.71 -1.22 38.98
CA ILE A 497 22.63 -0.78 38.07
C ILE A 497 21.26 -0.65 38.76
N GLY A 498 21.19 -0.81 40.08
CA GLY A 498 19.97 -0.59 40.86
C GLY A 498 18.96 -1.75 40.85
N LEU A 499 19.34 -2.94 40.39
CA LEU A 499 18.50 -4.15 40.47
C LEU A 499 18.59 -4.84 41.85
N LYS A 500 19.52 -4.44 42.72
CA LYS A 500 19.79 -5.09 44.01
C LYS A 500 20.21 -6.55 43.77
N ASP A 501 19.43 -7.52 44.25
CA ASP A 501 19.67 -8.94 44.01
C ASP A 501 18.82 -9.49 42.84
N ASP A 502 17.96 -8.69 42.22
CA ASP A 502 17.18 -9.07 41.02
C ASP A 502 18.07 -9.16 39.77
N PHE A 503 17.64 -9.98 38.80
CA PHE A 503 18.28 -10.08 37.49
C PHE A 503 17.74 -9.09 36.47
N TYR A 504 18.55 -8.81 35.43
CA TYR A 504 18.12 -8.04 34.29
C TYR A 504 17.13 -8.83 33.42
N TYR A 505 16.02 -8.17 33.05
CA TYR A 505 15.01 -8.67 32.13
C TYR A 505 14.68 -7.60 31.10
N ASP A 506 14.55 -8.02 29.84
CA ASP A 506 14.23 -7.12 28.73
C ASP A 506 12.72 -6.84 28.56
N ASN A 507 11.93 -7.10 29.61
CA ASN A 507 10.46 -7.00 29.57
C ASN A 507 9.98 -5.60 29.15
N ALA A 508 10.71 -4.55 29.54
CA ALA A 508 10.35 -3.18 29.19
C ALA A 508 10.39 -2.97 27.68
N LEU A 509 11.45 -3.43 27.02
CA LEU A 509 11.62 -3.31 25.58
C LEU A 509 10.69 -4.28 24.82
N GLU A 510 10.49 -5.51 25.33
CA GLU A 510 9.48 -6.43 24.80
C GLU A 510 8.07 -5.79 24.82
N CYS A 511 7.70 -5.13 25.93
CA CYS A 511 6.43 -4.40 26.05
C CYS A 511 6.34 -3.22 25.09
N GLN A 512 7.41 -2.43 24.92
CA GLN A 512 7.44 -1.33 23.96
C GLN A 512 7.27 -1.85 22.52
N ASN A 513 7.98 -2.91 22.16
CA ASN A 513 7.87 -3.59 20.87
C ASN A 513 6.46 -4.14 20.63
N PHE A 514 5.82 -4.68 21.66
CA PHE A 514 4.41 -5.10 21.59
C PHE A 514 3.47 -3.91 21.34
N ARG A 515 3.61 -2.81 22.09
CA ARG A 515 2.81 -1.59 21.89
C ARG A 515 3.00 -1.00 20.50
N TYR A 516 4.23 -0.98 20.00
CA TYR A 516 4.53 -0.52 18.64
C TYR A 516 3.77 -1.34 17.59
N LYS A 517 3.78 -2.68 17.68
CA LYS A 517 2.99 -3.54 16.79
C LYS A 517 1.50 -3.31 16.91
N GLN A 518 0.99 -3.12 18.13
CA GLN A 518 -0.42 -2.84 18.36
C GLN A 518 -0.84 -1.53 17.66
N LYS A 519 -0.05 -0.46 17.77
CA LYS A 519 -0.31 0.80 17.07
C LYS A 519 -0.32 0.65 15.56
N ILE A 520 0.57 -0.18 15.02
CA ILE A 520 0.57 -0.52 13.60
C ILE A 520 -0.73 -1.21 13.20
N GLU A 521 -1.23 -2.15 14.02
CA GLU A 521 -2.52 -2.79 13.77
C GLU A 521 -3.70 -1.82 13.88
N GLU A 522 -3.68 -0.90 14.85
CA GLU A 522 -4.71 0.14 15.04
C GLU A 522 -4.74 1.09 13.85
N ALA A 523 -3.59 1.66 13.46
CA ALA A 523 -3.47 2.52 12.28
C ALA A 523 -3.92 1.82 10.99
N LYS A 524 -3.66 0.51 10.88
CA LYS A 524 -4.16 -0.32 9.76
C LYS A 524 -5.69 -0.48 9.80
N LYS A 525 -6.28 -0.71 10.98
CA LYS A 525 -7.74 -0.85 11.15
C LYS A 525 -8.48 0.45 10.84
N GLU A 526 -7.91 1.60 11.18
CA GLU A 526 -8.48 2.92 10.87
C GLU A 526 -8.46 3.22 9.36
N LYS A 527 -7.34 2.90 8.68
CA LYS A 527 -7.18 3.14 7.24
C LYS A 527 -7.98 2.17 6.35
N GLU A 528 -8.13 0.90 6.75
CA GLU A 528 -8.74 -0.15 5.90
C GLU A 528 -9.62 -1.18 6.65
N PRO A 529 -10.74 -0.79 7.28
CA PRO A 529 -11.55 -1.76 8.00
C PRO A 529 -12.31 -2.70 7.05
N GLY A 530 -12.16 -3.99 7.34
CA GLY A 530 -12.82 -5.08 6.62
C GLY A 530 -12.13 -5.54 5.32
N VAL A 531 -10.92 -5.08 5.01
CA VAL A 531 -10.14 -5.55 3.84
C VAL A 531 -8.86 -6.26 4.32
N LYS A 532 -8.38 -7.24 3.53
CA LYS A 532 -7.06 -7.85 3.76
C LYS A 532 -5.99 -6.77 3.69
N THR A 533 -5.40 -6.50 4.86
CA THR A 533 -4.37 -5.52 5.11
C THR A 533 -3.19 -5.67 4.15
N SER A 534 -2.76 -4.54 3.61
CA SER A 534 -1.42 -4.40 3.04
C SER A 534 -0.37 -4.49 4.16
N GLU A 535 0.85 -4.95 3.83
CA GLU A 535 1.97 -4.93 4.77
C GLU A 535 2.32 -3.47 5.13
N CYS A 536 2.83 -3.22 6.36
CA CYS A 536 3.20 -1.87 6.76
C CYS A 536 4.36 -1.40 5.90
N SER A 537 4.27 -0.17 5.38
CA SER A 537 5.41 0.43 4.69
C SER A 537 6.47 0.96 5.68
N TRP A 538 7.69 1.19 5.19
CA TRP A 538 8.79 1.76 5.97
C TRP A 538 8.44 3.14 6.54
N VAL A 539 7.90 4.03 5.70
CA VAL A 539 7.51 5.39 6.12
C VAL A 539 6.40 5.34 7.16
N GLU A 540 5.37 4.49 6.96
CA GLU A 540 4.31 4.34 7.96
C GLU A 540 4.85 3.80 9.29
N ALA A 541 5.81 2.90 9.25
CA ALA A 541 6.43 2.34 10.44
C ALA A 541 7.25 3.40 11.20
N ILE A 542 8.07 4.19 10.50
CA ILE A 542 8.83 5.31 11.08
C ILE A 542 7.91 6.34 11.73
N GLU A 543 6.84 6.77 11.04
CA GLU A 543 5.88 7.76 11.57
C GLU A 543 5.14 7.25 12.81
N ILE A 544 4.77 5.96 12.83
CA ILE A 544 4.14 5.34 14.00
C ILE A 544 5.13 5.23 15.16
N TYR A 545 6.41 4.95 14.88
CA TYR A 545 7.46 4.93 15.90
C TYR A 545 7.70 6.34 16.47
N LYS A 546 7.75 7.37 15.62
CA LYS A 546 7.83 8.78 16.04
C LYS A 546 6.64 9.17 16.92
N THR A 547 5.43 8.76 16.57
CA THR A 547 4.22 8.98 17.39
C THR A 547 4.34 8.28 18.75
N MET A 548 4.87 7.06 18.81
CA MET A 548 5.13 6.34 20.07
C MET A 548 6.15 7.07 20.95
N LEU A 549 7.22 7.61 20.36
CA LEU A 549 8.20 8.42 21.09
C LEU A 549 7.56 9.68 21.66
N GLN A 550 6.75 10.39 20.85
CA GLN A 550 6.06 11.61 21.30
C GLN A 550 5.07 11.34 22.43
N GLU A 551 4.36 10.21 22.42
CA GLU A 551 3.49 9.84 23.54
C GLU A 551 4.28 9.55 24.82
N ALA A 552 5.44 8.90 24.71
CA ALA A 552 6.33 8.69 25.86
C ALA A 552 6.82 10.03 26.43
N ARG A 553 7.19 10.99 25.56
CA ARG A 553 7.52 12.38 25.91
C ARG A 553 6.37 13.06 26.65
N ASN A 554 5.17 13.02 26.09
CA ASN A 554 4.00 13.64 26.71
C ASN A 554 3.72 13.05 28.11
N ASN A 555 4.01 11.76 28.32
CA ASN A 555 3.85 11.12 29.63
C ASN A 555 4.89 11.57 30.66
N ILE A 556 6.15 11.83 30.27
CA ILE A 556 7.14 12.40 31.20
C ILE A 556 6.83 13.86 31.53
N GLN A 557 6.31 14.64 30.57
CA GLN A 557 5.89 16.02 30.82
C GLN A 557 4.70 16.10 31.78
N ARG A 558 3.74 15.16 31.66
CA ARG A 558 2.60 15.04 32.58
C ARG A 558 3.02 14.67 34.00
N ALA A 559 4.14 13.98 34.18
CA ALA A 559 4.62 13.55 35.50
C ALA A 559 4.92 14.75 36.43
N VAL A 560 5.26 15.90 35.87
CA VAL A 560 5.55 17.14 36.62
C VAL A 560 4.33 17.73 37.31
N ILE A 561 3.13 17.41 36.81
CA ILE A 561 1.87 17.79 37.44
C ILE A 561 1.19 16.59 38.11
N GLY A 562 1.95 15.54 38.44
CA GLY A 562 1.44 14.33 39.08
C GLY A 562 0.48 13.52 38.21
N LYS A 563 0.53 13.66 36.87
CA LYS A 563 -0.35 12.96 35.93
C LYS A 563 0.39 11.96 35.06
N GLY A 564 -0.34 10.93 34.64
CA GLY A 564 0.18 9.90 33.72
C GLY A 564 0.80 8.69 34.45
N PRO A 565 1.57 7.87 33.73
CA PRO A 565 2.09 6.61 34.26
C PRO A 565 3.38 6.77 35.09
N PHE A 566 3.97 7.97 35.08
CA PHE A 566 5.24 8.26 35.74
C PHE A 566 5.06 9.32 36.84
N GLN A 567 5.95 9.27 37.81
CA GLN A 567 6.17 10.28 38.85
C GLN A 567 7.65 10.65 38.87
N LEU A 568 7.99 11.83 39.39
CA LEU A 568 9.38 12.23 39.59
C LEU A 568 10.03 11.36 40.67
N ALA A 569 11.30 11.00 40.48
CA ALA A 569 12.07 10.34 41.52
C ALA A 569 12.26 11.28 42.73
N PRO A 570 12.45 10.76 43.96
CA PRO A 570 12.53 11.58 45.17
C PRO A 570 13.53 12.73 45.10
N GLU A 571 14.66 12.50 44.44
CA GLU A 571 15.74 13.49 44.21
C GLU A 571 15.28 14.69 43.35
N PHE A 572 14.29 14.48 42.48
CA PHE A 572 13.75 15.47 41.55
C PHE A 572 12.36 15.98 41.92
N SER A 573 11.85 15.62 43.11
CA SER A 573 10.55 16.08 43.62
C SER A 573 10.40 17.61 43.65
N HIS A 574 11.50 18.34 43.79
CA HIS A 574 11.52 19.81 43.74
C HIS A 574 11.10 20.42 42.39
N LEU A 575 11.06 19.61 41.32
CA LEU A 575 10.58 20.03 39.99
C LEU A 575 9.07 19.85 39.82
N GLU A 576 8.41 19.14 40.74
CA GLU A 576 6.97 18.92 40.71
C GLU A 576 6.20 20.23 40.95
N CYS A 577 5.06 20.36 40.27
CA CYS A 577 4.21 21.54 40.31
C CYS A 577 2.76 21.11 40.48
N SER A 578 2.00 21.78 41.36
CA SER A 578 0.58 21.47 41.47
C SER A 578 -0.18 21.87 40.20
N ASP A 579 -1.33 21.22 39.95
CA ASP A 579 -2.22 21.55 38.83
C ASP A 579 -2.59 23.05 38.83
N GLN A 580 -2.81 23.64 40.00
CA GLN A 580 -3.16 25.07 40.13
C GLN A 580 -2.00 25.99 39.74
N GLN A 581 -0.81 25.74 40.28
CA GLN A 581 0.40 26.50 39.93
C GLN A 581 0.73 26.36 38.44
N TRP A 582 0.53 25.18 37.86
CA TRP A 582 0.75 24.96 36.44
C TRP A 582 -0.21 25.79 35.58
N MET A 583 -1.47 25.89 35.99
CA MET A 583 -2.49 26.67 35.30
C MET A 583 -2.23 28.18 35.38
N GLU A 584 -1.60 28.65 36.46
CA GLU A 584 -1.21 30.05 36.66
C GLU A 584 0.03 30.46 35.83
N MET A 585 0.92 29.51 35.48
CA MET A 585 2.08 29.78 34.61
C MET A 585 1.69 30.13 33.17
N THR A 586 2.38 31.13 32.61
CA THR A 586 2.33 31.46 31.19
C THR A 586 2.91 30.35 30.30
N PRO A 587 2.59 30.29 29.00
CA PRO A 587 3.20 29.32 28.08
C PRO A 587 4.74 29.37 28.06
N GLU A 588 5.35 30.56 28.13
CA GLU A 588 6.81 30.71 28.22
C GLU A 588 7.38 30.15 29.52
N GLU A 589 6.72 30.37 30.66
CA GLU A 589 7.12 29.82 31.96
C GLU A 589 6.99 28.30 31.99
N ARG A 590 5.89 27.75 31.44
CA ARG A 590 5.72 26.30 31.30
C ARG A 590 6.83 25.70 30.44
N ARG A 591 7.13 26.29 29.27
CA ARG A 591 8.24 25.84 28.41
C ARG A 591 9.59 25.91 29.15
N LYS A 592 9.87 27.01 29.85
CA LYS A 592 11.10 27.17 30.64
C LYS A 592 11.19 26.16 31.78
N HIS A 593 10.07 25.79 32.39
CA HIS A 593 10.02 24.77 33.44
C HIS A 593 10.23 23.37 32.87
N LEU A 594 9.57 23.01 31.76
CA LEU A 594 9.77 21.74 31.06
C LEU A 594 11.21 21.59 30.55
N ALA A 595 11.81 22.65 30.02
CA ALA A 595 13.18 22.65 29.50
C ALA A 595 14.25 22.32 30.56
N LYS A 596 13.92 22.35 31.86
CA LYS A 596 14.83 21.92 32.94
C LYS A 596 15.10 20.42 32.92
N PHE A 597 14.22 19.62 32.31
CA PHE A 597 14.28 18.16 32.36
C PHE A 597 13.90 17.46 31.04
N ASP A 598 13.31 18.18 30.08
CA ASP A 598 13.01 17.69 28.74
C ASP A 598 13.79 18.52 27.69
N PRO A 599 14.95 18.03 27.21
CA PRO A 599 15.78 18.74 26.24
C PRO A 599 15.03 19.13 24.96
N PHE A 600 13.97 18.38 24.62
CA PHE A 600 13.14 18.62 23.43
C PHE A 600 12.44 19.97 23.44
N VAL A 601 12.17 20.54 24.62
CA VAL A 601 11.51 21.85 24.75
C VAL A 601 12.49 23.02 24.56
N GLY A 602 13.80 22.76 24.71
CA GLY A 602 14.85 23.78 24.54
C GLY A 602 15.32 23.96 23.09
N ILE A 603 15.18 22.93 22.25
CA ILE A 603 15.76 22.88 20.89
C ILE A 603 14.96 23.73 19.87
N ASP A 604 13.66 23.95 20.08
CA ASP A 604 12.82 24.78 19.19
C ASP A 604 13.28 26.25 19.07
N LYS A 605 14.13 26.72 19.99
CA LYS A 605 14.69 28.09 19.94
C LYS A 605 15.74 28.30 18.84
N LEU A 606 16.35 27.25 18.30
CA LEU A 606 17.40 27.39 17.28
C LEU A 606 16.89 27.39 15.84
N CYS A 607 15.63 27.03 15.60
CA CYS A 607 15.06 26.93 14.25
C CYS A 607 14.13 28.10 13.86
N THR A 608 13.94 29.08 14.76
CA THR A 608 13.14 30.29 14.47
C THR A 608 13.83 31.56 14.98
N SER A 609 14.81 32.06 14.24
CA SER A 609 15.18 33.47 14.34
C SER A 609 15.59 34.05 12.99
N ASP A 610 14.59 34.32 12.15
CA ASP A 610 14.59 35.54 11.34
C ASP A 610 14.37 36.73 12.30
N ALA A 611 15.45 37.22 12.89
CA ALA A 611 15.47 38.49 13.61
C ALA A 611 16.85 39.13 13.46
N MET A 612 17.02 39.84 12.34
CA MET A 612 17.94 40.97 12.23
C MET A 612 17.79 41.88 13.44
N LEU A 613 18.83 42.08 14.26
CA LEU A 613 19.01 43.28 15.10
C LEU A 613 20.47 43.39 15.61
N PRO A 614 20.92 44.58 16.02
CA PRO A 614 22.08 45.25 15.43
C PRO A 614 23.35 45.21 16.30
N LEU A 615 24.49 45.46 15.65
CA LEU A 615 25.79 45.72 16.26
C LEU A 615 25.72 46.86 17.30
N PRO A 616 26.24 46.65 18.53
CA PRO A 616 26.63 47.75 19.40
C PRO A 616 28.12 48.06 19.26
N SER A 617 28.36 49.36 19.26
CA SER A 617 29.59 50.11 19.16
C SER A 617 30.67 49.78 20.19
N ILE A 618 31.91 49.86 19.72
CA ILE A 618 33.15 50.00 20.47
C ILE A 618 33.07 51.21 21.38
N ASP A 619 33.47 51.07 22.65
CA ASP A 619 34.35 52.05 23.28
C ASP A 619 35.21 51.47 24.40
N ASN A 620 36.44 51.95 24.41
CA ASN A 620 37.63 51.43 25.06
C ASN A 620 37.70 51.75 26.56
N ASN A 621 38.30 50.86 27.35
CA ASN A 621 39.42 51.25 28.20
C ASN A 621 40.27 50.05 28.68
N SER A 622 41.57 50.29 28.60
CA SER A 622 42.72 49.39 28.63
C SER A 622 43.13 48.87 30.03
N SER A 623 43.78 47.70 30.08
CA SER A 623 45.21 47.62 30.47
C SER A 623 45.80 46.19 30.48
N SER A 624 46.88 46.03 29.69
CA SER A 624 48.06 45.17 29.90
C SER A 624 47.90 43.64 29.81
N SER A 625 48.79 42.84 29.19
CA SER A 625 49.87 43.01 28.23
C SER A 625 50.47 41.63 27.91
N LYS A 626 50.63 41.31 26.61
CA LYS A 626 51.67 40.47 25.93
C LYS A 626 51.80 38.99 26.37
N SER A 627 51.96 37.99 25.48
CA SER A 627 52.68 37.95 24.19
C SER A 627 52.30 36.74 23.31
N HIS A 628 52.16 36.99 21.99
CA HIS A 628 52.61 36.27 20.77
C HIS A 628 52.69 34.72 20.78
N GLU A 629 52.18 34.01 19.77
CA GLU A 629 52.65 34.05 18.37
C GLU A 629 51.60 33.74 17.29
N THR A 630 51.99 34.10 16.07
CA THR A 630 51.20 34.44 14.89
C THR A 630 50.93 33.25 13.96
N ILE A 631 49.75 33.28 13.34
CA ILE A 631 49.30 32.47 12.20
C ILE A 631 50.22 32.69 10.98
N THR A 632 50.68 31.59 10.38
CA THR A 632 51.20 31.57 9.01
C THR A 632 50.33 30.63 8.17
N THR A 633 49.75 31.15 7.10
CA THR A 633 49.02 30.43 6.04
C THR A 633 49.99 29.65 5.15
N LEU A 634 49.74 28.36 4.89
CA LEU A 634 50.26 27.54 3.77
C LEU A 634 49.30 26.34 3.61
N SER A 635 48.48 26.31 2.55
CA SER A 635 48.65 25.56 1.29
C SER A 635 48.27 24.08 1.38
N SER A 636 47.42 23.69 0.44
CA SER A 636 47.03 22.34 0.07
C SER A 636 48.22 21.38 -0.05
N GLU A 637 48.18 20.29 0.69
CA GLU A 637 48.60 18.93 0.29
C GLU A 637 48.31 17.96 1.47
N ASP A 638 48.04 16.70 1.12
CA ASP A 638 47.86 15.51 1.99
C ASP A 638 46.46 15.18 2.53
N GLU A 639 45.61 14.64 1.63
CA GLU A 639 44.61 13.63 2.00
C GLU A 639 45.30 12.26 2.17
N GLU A 640 45.44 11.77 3.40
CA GLU A 640 45.76 10.36 3.65
C GLU A 640 44.47 9.51 3.74
N ILE A 641 44.31 8.68 2.71
CA ILE A 641 43.29 7.66 2.55
C ILE A 641 43.61 6.47 3.46
N PHE A 642 42.73 6.20 4.43
CA PHE A 642 42.80 5.02 5.30
C PHE A 642 42.57 3.72 4.48
N LYS A 643 43.60 2.87 4.39
CA LYS A 643 43.57 1.61 3.62
C LYS A 643 43.09 0.44 4.49
N TRP A 644 42.24 -0.39 3.88
CA TRP A 644 41.57 -1.58 4.44
C TRP A 644 42.50 -2.77 4.82
N GLU A 645 43.82 -2.59 4.88
CA GLU A 645 44.78 -3.70 4.94
C GLU A 645 45.34 -4.01 6.35
N ASP A 646 44.99 -3.23 7.37
CA ASP A 646 45.51 -3.41 8.74
C ASP A 646 44.54 -4.15 9.70
N VAL A 647 44.08 -5.34 9.30
CA VAL A 647 43.39 -6.28 10.20
C VAL A 647 44.31 -7.45 10.55
N PRO A 648 44.52 -7.78 11.85
CA PRO A 648 45.36 -8.91 12.29
C PRO A 648 44.97 -10.29 11.71
N ALA A 649 45.98 -11.13 11.53
CA ALA A 649 45.98 -12.35 10.70
C ALA A 649 45.20 -13.55 11.26
N ASP A 650 44.63 -13.43 12.45
CA ASP A 650 43.91 -14.46 13.21
C ASP A 650 42.46 -14.71 12.74
N LEU A 651 42.02 -14.01 11.69
CA LEU A 651 40.72 -14.20 11.01
C LEU A 651 40.81 -14.85 9.61
N LYS A 652 41.96 -15.40 9.22
CA LYS A 652 42.09 -16.17 7.97
C LYS A 652 42.22 -17.67 8.24
N THR A 653 41.15 -18.44 8.00
CA THR A 653 41.09 -19.87 7.57
C THR A 653 39.65 -20.40 7.82
N ASN A 654 38.97 -21.20 7.01
CA ASN A 654 39.27 -21.98 5.80
C ASN A 654 38.02 -22.06 4.90
N ALA A 655 38.16 -21.69 3.63
CA ALA A 655 37.26 -22.16 2.57
C ALA A 655 38.14 -22.72 1.44
N SER A 656 38.51 -23.98 1.57
CA SER A 656 39.16 -24.74 0.52
C SER A 656 38.10 -25.36 -0.40
N GLU A 657 38.09 -24.84 -1.63
CA GLU A 657 37.89 -25.51 -2.92
C GLU A 657 37.00 -26.77 -3.01
N VAL A 658 35.90 -26.64 -3.76
CA VAL A 658 35.44 -27.71 -4.65
C VAL A 658 35.57 -27.24 -6.09
N LYS A 659 36.52 -27.87 -6.80
CA LYS A 659 36.79 -27.74 -8.23
C LYS A 659 35.62 -28.24 -9.07
N VAL A 660 35.25 -27.48 -10.11
CA VAL A 660 34.76 -28.05 -11.37
C VAL A 660 35.63 -27.49 -12.49
N VAL A 661 36.27 -28.41 -13.20
CA VAL A 661 37.30 -28.22 -14.23
C VAL A 661 36.68 -27.80 -15.57
N PRO A 662 37.32 -26.91 -16.34
CA PRO A 662 37.20 -26.90 -17.80
C PRO A 662 38.54 -27.28 -18.46
N ARG A 663 38.55 -28.37 -19.24
CA ARG A 663 39.51 -28.68 -20.32
C ARG A 663 38.72 -29.32 -21.47
N GLY A 664 38.95 -29.03 -22.75
CA GLY A 664 40.15 -28.42 -23.31
C GLY A 664 40.05 -27.89 -24.75
N LEU A 665 41.26 -27.72 -25.29
CA LEU A 665 41.77 -27.05 -26.50
C LEU A 665 41.19 -27.62 -27.83
N ASN A 666 41.39 -27.09 -29.05
CA ASN A 666 42.48 -26.31 -29.68
C ASN A 666 42.08 -25.95 -31.14
N ARG A 667 42.41 -24.76 -31.66
CA ARG A 667 43.20 -24.53 -32.92
C ARG A 667 43.14 -23.08 -33.46
N LYS A 668 44.34 -22.60 -33.82
CA LYS A 668 44.77 -21.34 -34.48
C LYS A 668 44.14 -21.06 -35.86
N VAL A 669 44.00 -19.77 -36.22
CA VAL A 669 44.49 -19.08 -37.47
C VAL A 669 44.49 -17.55 -37.16
N VAL A 670 45.60 -16.84 -36.89
CA VAL A 670 46.58 -16.08 -37.73
C VAL A 670 46.04 -14.85 -38.53
N LEU A 671 46.30 -13.64 -37.97
CA LEU A 671 46.75 -12.29 -38.48
C LEU A 671 46.09 -11.63 -39.73
N PRO A 672 46.32 -10.31 -40.08
CA PRO A 672 47.03 -9.16 -39.42
C PRO A 672 46.18 -7.85 -39.36
N SER A 673 46.38 -6.88 -38.43
CA SER A 673 47.34 -5.74 -38.30
C SER A 673 47.02 -4.42 -39.06
N VAL A 674 47.20 -3.31 -38.33
CA VAL A 674 47.56 -1.90 -38.72
C VAL A 674 46.62 -1.08 -39.63
N ASN A 675 46.44 0.24 -39.55
CA ASN A 675 47.12 1.40 -38.93
C ASN A 675 46.05 2.50 -38.69
N SER A 676 46.04 3.21 -37.54
CA SER A 676 46.66 4.53 -37.31
C SER A 676 46.39 5.60 -38.38
N ALA A 677 45.68 6.68 -38.00
CA ALA A 677 46.23 8.05 -37.97
C ALA A 677 45.10 9.10 -37.85
N CYS A 678 45.15 9.89 -36.78
CA CYS A 678 44.50 11.19 -36.68
C CYS A 678 45.35 12.23 -37.42
N ILE A 679 44.76 13.09 -38.27
CA ILE A 679 45.25 14.46 -38.51
C ILE A 679 44.07 15.42 -38.68
N SER A 680 44.27 16.60 -38.09
CA SER A 680 43.43 17.78 -37.91
C SER A 680 43.22 18.62 -39.18
N SER A 681 42.37 19.64 -39.03
CA SER A 681 42.40 21.01 -39.61
C SER A 681 41.51 21.40 -40.81
N THR A 682 40.51 22.23 -40.47
CA THR A 682 40.25 23.62 -40.94
C THR A 682 39.75 23.91 -42.38
N ILE A 683 38.46 24.28 -42.45
CA ILE A 683 37.77 25.42 -43.15
C ILE A 683 38.67 26.21 -44.15
N THR A 684 38.33 26.44 -45.43
CA THR A 684 37.35 27.43 -45.97
C THR A 684 37.24 27.30 -47.51
N SER A 685 36.06 27.59 -48.07
CA SER A 685 35.61 27.65 -49.50
C SER A 685 36.38 28.68 -50.39
N PRO A 686 36.11 28.96 -51.72
CA PRO A 686 34.82 28.92 -52.47
C PRO A 686 34.83 28.67 -54.03
N GLY A 687 33.62 28.71 -54.64
CA GLY A 687 33.34 29.05 -56.06
C GLY A 687 33.21 27.87 -57.06
N SER A 688 32.42 27.84 -58.14
CA SER A 688 31.22 28.54 -58.63
C SER A 688 30.84 27.90 -60.00
N SER A 689 29.63 28.20 -60.51
CA SER A 689 29.12 28.05 -61.91
C SER A 689 28.46 26.71 -62.30
N THR A 690 27.12 26.63 -62.30
CA THR A 690 26.14 26.84 -63.43
C THR A 690 26.00 25.63 -64.36
N ASP A 691 24.85 24.92 -64.33
CA ASP A 691 23.74 25.14 -65.29
C ASP A 691 22.51 24.22 -65.07
N ALA A 692 21.36 24.75 -65.51
CA ALA A 692 20.02 24.21 -65.84
C ALA A 692 19.87 22.68 -66.08
N THR A 693 18.74 21.97 -65.89
CA THR A 693 17.28 22.23 -65.74
C THR A 693 16.61 20.86 -65.47
N ASN A 694 15.59 20.81 -64.60
CA ASN A 694 14.29 20.13 -64.78
C ASN A 694 13.67 19.67 -63.45
N GLU A 695 12.40 20.03 -63.30
CA GLU A 695 11.51 19.68 -62.22
C GLU A 695 11.27 18.16 -62.12
N SER A 696 11.36 17.61 -60.92
CA SER A 696 10.27 16.78 -60.37
C SER A 696 10.53 16.49 -58.88
N SER A 697 9.45 16.63 -58.13
CA SER A 697 9.32 16.45 -56.70
C SER A 697 9.82 15.10 -56.17
N SER A 698 10.75 15.12 -55.22
CA SER A 698 10.76 14.15 -54.12
C SER A 698 11.43 14.76 -52.88
N LEU A 699 10.74 14.69 -51.75
CA LEU A 699 11.18 15.14 -50.44
C LEU A 699 12.44 14.35 -50.03
N GLY A 700 13.61 14.97 -50.19
CA GLY A 700 14.90 14.43 -49.78
C GLY A 700 15.05 14.37 -48.26
N GLU A 701 15.51 13.22 -47.79
CA GLU A 701 15.79 12.86 -46.40
C GLU A 701 16.66 13.91 -45.69
N SER A 702 16.17 14.45 -44.56
CA SER A 702 17.01 15.22 -43.66
C SER A 702 18.01 14.29 -43.00
N THR A 703 19.30 14.54 -43.23
CA THR A 703 20.42 13.94 -42.48
C THR A 703 20.20 14.12 -40.98
N CYS A 704 19.72 13.06 -40.30
CA CYS A 704 19.62 13.06 -38.84
C CYS A 704 21.03 13.18 -38.26
N ALA A 705 21.21 14.13 -37.34
CA ALA A 705 22.39 14.18 -36.48
C ALA A 705 22.66 12.78 -35.91
N ARG A 706 23.90 12.29 -36.03
CA ARG A 706 24.27 10.97 -35.49
C ARG A 706 24.60 11.00 -34.00
N ASN A 707 24.63 12.18 -33.39
CA ASN A 707 25.11 12.38 -32.02
C ASN A 707 23.94 12.69 -31.08
N ILE A 708 23.81 11.94 -29.98
CA ILE A 708 22.75 12.14 -28.97
C ILE A 708 23.05 13.24 -27.95
N GLY A 709 24.22 13.88 -28.02
CA GLY A 709 24.67 14.93 -27.11
C GLY A 709 25.54 14.43 -25.96
N GLN A 710 26.06 15.36 -25.16
CA GLN A 710 26.83 15.01 -23.97
C GLN A 710 25.92 14.50 -22.85
N PHE A 711 26.41 13.52 -22.09
CA PHE A 711 25.64 12.93 -20.99
C PHE A 711 25.26 13.96 -19.91
N ARG A 712 26.14 14.94 -19.64
CA ARG A 712 25.91 15.98 -18.62
C ARG A 712 24.67 16.81 -18.89
N ASP A 713 24.35 17.02 -20.17
CA ASP A 713 23.20 17.83 -20.60
C ASP A 713 21.86 17.06 -20.52
N SER A 714 21.91 15.74 -20.29
CA SER A 714 20.72 14.90 -20.22
C SER A 714 19.96 15.00 -18.90
N GLY A 715 20.61 15.45 -17.82
CA GLY A 715 20.04 15.42 -16.47
C GLY A 715 19.78 14.00 -15.91
N LEU A 716 20.30 12.95 -16.55
CA LEU A 716 20.15 11.58 -16.09
C LEU A 716 21.17 11.22 -14.99
N PRO A 717 20.84 10.35 -14.04
CA PRO A 717 21.77 9.87 -13.01
C PRO A 717 23.03 9.16 -13.54
N GLU A 718 24.19 9.35 -12.88
CA GLU A 718 25.51 8.88 -13.35
C GLU A 718 25.58 7.36 -13.65
N TYR A 719 24.81 6.52 -12.95
CA TYR A 719 24.76 5.07 -13.22
C TYR A 719 24.19 4.72 -14.62
N LEU A 720 23.52 5.66 -15.30
CA LEU A 720 23.03 5.52 -16.68
C LEU A 720 24.03 5.96 -17.73
N LYS A 721 25.19 6.50 -17.36
CA LYS A 721 26.24 6.92 -18.31
C LYS A 721 26.70 5.78 -19.23
N GLY A 722 26.77 4.56 -18.70
CA GLY A 722 27.01 3.36 -19.51
C GLY A 722 25.89 3.08 -20.51
N SER A 723 24.62 3.25 -20.11
CA SER A 723 23.46 3.11 -21.00
C SER A 723 23.44 4.20 -22.10
N TRP A 724 23.82 5.43 -21.76
CA TRP A 724 23.96 6.55 -22.70
C TRP A 724 25.03 6.27 -23.74
N SER A 725 26.22 5.87 -23.29
CA SER A 725 27.34 5.52 -24.17
C SER A 725 26.99 4.35 -25.10
N ASN A 726 26.25 3.37 -24.59
CA ASN A 726 25.77 2.24 -25.39
C ASN A 726 24.65 2.66 -26.37
N ALA A 727 23.80 3.62 -26.02
CA ALA A 727 22.81 4.15 -26.95
C ALA A 727 23.46 4.86 -28.13
N GLN A 728 24.53 5.61 -27.89
CA GLN A 728 25.33 6.24 -28.95
C GLN A 728 25.90 5.18 -29.90
N LYS A 729 26.50 4.10 -29.37
CA LYS A 729 27.00 2.99 -30.18
C LYS A 729 25.90 2.33 -31.04
N ILE A 730 24.70 2.15 -30.48
CA ILE A 730 23.55 1.62 -31.24
C ILE A 730 23.19 2.53 -32.41
N ILE A 731 23.22 3.85 -32.20
CA ILE A 731 22.92 4.84 -33.23
C ILE A 731 24.02 4.88 -34.29
N ASP A 732 25.29 4.84 -33.88
CA ASP A 732 26.44 4.81 -34.78
C ASP A 732 26.40 3.59 -35.72
N GLN A 733 25.88 2.47 -35.23
CA GLN A 733 25.69 1.22 -36.00
C GLN A 733 24.37 1.18 -36.79
N ASN A 734 23.59 2.27 -36.83
CA ASN A 734 22.23 2.27 -37.39
C ASN A 734 21.32 1.16 -36.82
N GLY A 735 21.57 0.76 -35.58
CA GLY A 735 20.99 -0.41 -34.92
C GLY A 735 19.52 -0.29 -34.49
N VAL A 736 18.77 0.67 -35.04
CA VAL A 736 17.33 0.86 -34.76
C VAL A 736 16.54 0.72 -36.06
N GLY A 737 15.73 -0.32 -36.17
CA GLY A 737 14.88 -0.62 -37.32
C GLY A 737 13.39 -0.44 -37.06
N SER A 738 12.62 -0.32 -38.15
CA SER A 738 11.15 -0.38 -38.12
C SER A 738 10.68 -1.79 -37.80
N PHE A 739 9.64 -1.93 -36.97
CA PHE A 739 9.04 -3.23 -36.69
C PHE A 739 8.03 -3.61 -37.79
N PRO A 740 8.07 -4.83 -38.35
CA PRO A 740 7.12 -5.25 -39.37
C PRO A 740 5.67 -5.22 -38.87
N GLY A 741 4.78 -4.50 -39.56
CA GLY A 741 3.34 -4.45 -39.26
C GLY A 741 2.94 -3.62 -38.04
N SER A 742 3.83 -2.81 -37.47
CA SER A 742 3.49 -1.92 -36.35
C SER A 742 4.33 -0.64 -36.34
N GLU A 743 3.72 0.50 -36.63
CA GLU A 743 4.38 1.81 -36.58
C GLU A 743 4.76 2.23 -35.15
N SER A 744 4.05 1.70 -34.15
CA SER A 744 4.27 1.95 -32.72
C SER A 744 5.38 1.10 -32.10
N LYS A 745 6.09 0.29 -32.88
CA LYS A 745 7.21 -0.54 -32.41
C LYS A 745 8.48 -0.27 -33.22
N ARG A 746 9.61 -0.48 -32.55
CA ARG A 746 10.95 -0.43 -33.14
C ARG A 746 11.74 -1.66 -32.70
N VAL A 747 12.56 -2.17 -33.59
CA VAL A 747 13.53 -3.25 -33.31
C VAL A 747 14.88 -2.61 -33.06
N VAL A 748 15.60 -3.06 -32.04
CA VAL A 748 16.90 -2.52 -31.67
C VAL A 748 17.90 -3.65 -31.47
N ILE A 749 19.11 -3.50 -32.01
CA ILE A 749 20.19 -4.47 -31.83
C ILE A 749 20.64 -4.55 -30.37
N SER A 750 21.07 -5.73 -29.91
CA SER A 750 21.73 -5.89 -28.62
C SER A 750 23.24 -5.80 -28.79
N LEU A 751 23.90 -4.94 -28.00
CA LEU A 751 25.37 -4.87 -27.97
C LEU A 751 26.02 -6.01 -27.18
N SER A 752 25.23 -6.75 -26.40
CA SER A 752 25.71 -7.79 -25.47
C SER A 752 25.45 -9.22 -25.95
N GLN A 753 24.54 -9.42 -26.90
CA GLN A 753 24.18 -10.74 -27.44
C GLN A 753 23.98 -10.59 -28.95
N GLY A 754 24.93 -11.11 -29.75
CA GLY A 754 24.99 -10.88 -31.21
C GLY A 754 23.74 -11.31 -32.00
N ASP A 755 22.97 -12.28 -31.48
CA ASP A 755 21.77 -12.83 -32.15
C ASP A 755 20.43 -12.36 -31.56
N VAL A 756 20.44 -11.43 -30.59
CA VAL A 756 19.20 -11.01 -29.90
C VAL A 756 18.89 -9.56 -30.23
N CYS A 757 17.73 -9.32 -30.85
CA CYS A 757 17.16 -7.98 -30.99
C CYS A 757 16.14 -7.73 -29.88
N HIS A 758 16.15 -6.51 -29.35
CA HIS A 758 15.14 -6.03 -28.42
C HIS A 758 14.02 -5.30 -29.17
N THR A 759 12.81 -5.35 -28.62
CA THR A 759 11.65 -4.61 -29.15
C THR A 759 11.30 -3.47 -28.20
N VAL A 760 11.23 -2.26 -28.73
CA VAL A 760 10.78 -1.07 -28.00
C VAL A 760 9.42 -0.66 -28.53
N THR A 761 8.43 -0.58 -27.64
CA THR A 761 7.07 -0.11 -27.95
C THR A 761 6.92 1.35 -27.54
N ILE A 762 6.33 2.16 -28.42
CA ILE A 762 6.02 3.56 -28.20
C ILE A 762 4.51 3.66 -27.94
N SER A 763 4.11 4.09 -26.76
CA SER A 763 2.71 4.26 -26.40
C SER A 763 2.08 5.47 -27.10
N ARG A 764 0.74 5.57 -27.08
CA ARG A 764 0.01 6.77 -27.53
C ARG A 764 0.35 8.02 -26.71
N THR A 765 0.84 7.83 -25.49
CA THR A 765 1.32 8.90 -24.59
C THR A 765 2.82 9.18 -24.76
N ARG A 766 3.44 8.69 -25.86
CA ARG A 766 4.87 8.85 -26.17
C ARG A 766 5.83 8.26 -25.11
N GLN A 767 5.35 7.32 -24.29
CA GLN A 767 6.19 6.56 -23.36
C GLN A 767 6.81 5.36 -24.07
N LEU A 768 8.09 5.10 -23.82
CA LEU A 768 8.82 4.00 -24.43
C LEU A 768 8.95 2.82 -23.46
N GLN A 769 8.72 1.62 -23.97
CA GLN A 769 8.85 0.37 -23.21
C GLN A 769 9.68 -0.65 -23.98
N CYS A 770 10.85 -1.00 -23.45
CA CYS A 770 11.63 -2.13 -23.96
C CYS A 770 10.99 -3.45 -23.51
N ASP A 771 11.27 -4.53 -24.24
CA ASP A 771 10.84 -5.87 -23.84
C ASP A 771 11.34 -6.29 -22.46
N GLU A 772 10.63 -7.25 -21.86
CA GLU A 772 10.89 -7.77 -20.51
C GLU A 772 12.21 -8.55 -20.41
N LYS A 773 12.81 -8.94 -21.53
CA LYS A 773 14.09 -9.66 -21.57
C LYS A 773 15.27 -8.71 -21.38
N CYS A 774 15.09 -7.40 -21.54
CA CYS A 774 16.14 -6.40 -21.30
C CYS A 774 16.39 -6.18 -19.79
N PRO A 775 17.55 -6.60 -19.23
CA PRO A 775 17.81 -6.50 -17.78
C PRO A 775 17.88 -5.06 -17.29
N LYS A 776 18.53 -4.19 -18.07
CA LYS A 776 18.66 -2.75 -17.76
C LYS A 776 17.31 -2.04 -17.75
N PHE A 777 16.43 -2.35 -18.70
CA PHE A 777 15.08 -1.77 -18.72
C PHE A 777 14.21 -2.32 -17.59
N LYS A 778 14.33 -3.61 -17.28
CA LYS A 778 13.62 -4.22 -16.15
C LYS A 778 13.96 -3.52 -14.83
N LEU A 779 15.25 -3.26 -14.60
CA LEU A 779 15.79 -2.65 -13.38
C LEU A 779 15.58 -1.14 -13.29
N HIS A 780 15.92 -0.39 -14.34
CA HIS A 780 15.94 1.08 -14.29
C HIS A 780 14.76 1.74 -14.99
N LYS A 781 13.91 0.99 -15.69
CA LYS A 781 12.87 1.50 -16.62
C LYS A 781 13.41 2.41 -17.73
N LEU A 782 14.73 2.42 -17.91
CA LEU A 782 15.44 3.08 -18.99
C LEU A 782 16.69 2.26 -19.35
N CYS A 783 16.94 2.05 -20.63
CA CYS A 783 18.09 1.33 -21.13
C CYS A 783 18.64 1.98 -22.40
N ALA A 784 19.79 1.47 -22.89
CA ALA A 784 20.38 1.93 -24.13
C ALA A 784 19.40 1.84 -25.33
N HIS A 785 18.58 0.78 -25.40
CA HIS A 785 17.61 0.60 -26.48
C HIS A 785 16.51 1.66 -26.47
N THR A 786 15.96 2.00 -25.29
CA THR A 786 14.94 3.05 -25.19
C THR A 786 15.51 4.43 -25.48
N ILE A 787 16.75 4.72 -25.06
CA ILE A 787 17.41 5.99 -25.35
C ILE A 787 17.66 6.12 -26.86
N ALA A 788 18.16 5.07 -27.51
CA ALA A 788 18.41 5.06 -28.95
C ALA A 788 17.12 5.25 -29.78
N VAL A 789 16.02 4.61 -29.38
CA VAL A 789 14.71 4.80 -30.02
C VAL A 789 14.14 6.18 -29.73
N ALA A 790 14.31 6.70 -28.51
CA ALA A 790 13.86 8.05 -28.18
C ALA A 790 14.56 9.10 -29.03
N PHE A 791 15.87 8.96 -29.26
CA PHE A 791 16.62 9.83 -30.17
C PHE A 791 16.09 9.75 -31.60
N LYS A 792 15.97 8.53 -32.16
CA LYS A 792 15.51 8.34 -33.54
C LYS A 792 14.06 8.81 -33.78
N CYS A 793 13.26 8.88 -32.73
CA CYS A 793 11.88 9.36 -32.79
C CYS A 793 11.71 10.83 -32.34
N GLY A 794 12.79 11.56 -32.03
CA GLY A 794 12.72 12.95 -31.57
C GLY A 794 12.09 13.13 -30.18
N LEU A 795 12.12 12.09 -29.34
CA LEU A 795 11.54 12.05 -27.99
C LEU A 795 12.59 12.10 -26.88
N LEU A 796 13.89 12.22 -27.21
CA LEU A 796 14.98 12.07 -26.25
C LEU A 796 14.87 13.08 -25.08
N TYR A 797 14.61 14.36 -25.39
CA TYR A 797 14.44 15.40 -24.38
C TYR A 797 13.28 15.09 -23.41
N ASP A 798 12.12 14.73 -23.96
CA ASP A 798 10.94 14.38 -23.16
C ASP A 798 11.20 13.18 -22.24
N VAL A 799 11.91 12.17 -22.75
CA VAL A 799 12.24 10.95 -21.99
C VAL A 799 13.23 11.25 -20.88
N CYS A 800 14.26 12.05 -21.12
CA CYS A 800 15.24 12.41 -20.10
C CYS A 800 14.61 13.26 -19.00
N ARG A 801 13.80 14.27 -19.37
CA ARG A 801 13.11 15.14 -18.41
C ARG A 801 12.03 14.44 -17.60
N SER A 802 11.33 13.47 -18.20
CA SER A 802 10.26 12.73 -17.52
C SER A 802 10.76 11.48 -16.77
N TYR A 803 12.05 11.14 -16.89
CA TYR A 803 12.62 9.98 -16.23
C TYR A 803 12.60 10.16 -14.71
N LYS A 804 11.88 9.26 -14.03
CA LYS A 804 11.97 9.06 -12.59
C LYS A 804 12.53 7.68 -12.33
N GLN A 805 13.59 7.60 -11.54
CA GLN A 805 14.15 6.33 -11.12
C GLN A 805 13.10 5.56 -10.32
N SER A 806 12.86 4.30 -10.68
CA SER A 806 12.07 3.41 -9.82
C SER A 806 12.99 2.84 -8.75
N VAL A 807 13.07 3.53 -7.62
CA VAL A 807 13.84 3.09 -6.44
C VAL A 807 13.34 1.72 -5.99
N SER A 808 12.02 1.50 -6.00
CA SER A 808 11.40 0.20 -5.72
C SER A 808 11.96 -0.94 -6.56
N SER A 809 12.18 -0.75 -7.87
CA SER A 809 12.67 -1.86 -8.71
C SER A 809 14.11 -2.26 -8.38
N MET A 810 14.93 -1.34 -7.88
CA MET A 810 16.31 -1.66 -7.47
C MET A 810 16.31 -2.30 -6.08
N VAL A 811 15.57 -1.70 -5.15
CA VAL A 811 15.53 -2.10 -3.74
C VAL A 811 14.86 -3.46 -3.56
N GLN A 812 13.74 -3.72 -4.26
CA GLN A 812 12.98 -4.97 -4.11
C GLN A 812 13.83 -6.22 -4.42
N SER A 813 14.83 -6.10 -5.30
CA SER A 813 15.74 -7.21 -5.63
C SER A 813 16.72 -7.56 -4.51
N LEU A 814 16.95 -6.62 -3.57
CA LEU A 814 17.84 -6.77 -2.42
C LEU A 814 17.11 -7.29 -1.18
N ILE A 815 15.77 -7.29 -1.18
CA ILE A 815 14.94 -7.71 -0.05
C ILE A 815 14.69 -9.22 -0.11
N PRO A 816 15.11 -10.00 0.90
CA PRO A 816 14.81 -11.43 0.96
C PRO A 816 13.30 -11.72 1.08
N PRO A 817 12.77 -12.79 0.48
CA PRO A 817 11.32 -13.08 0.42
C PRO A 817 10.67 -13.42 1.78
N ASP A 818 11.46 -13.70 2.83
CA ASP A 818 10.99 -14.03 4.17
C ASP A 818 11.49 -13.04 5.25
N VAL A 819 11.94 -11.86 4.83
CA VAL A 819 12.38 -10.78 5.72
C VAL A 819 11.28 -10.39 6.72
N GLY A 820 11.70 -9.96 7.92
CA GLY A 820 10.80 -9.45 8.96
C GLY A 820 10.10 -10.54 9.78
N LYS A 821 10.27 -11.83 9.46
CA LYS A 821 9.69 -12.96 10.20
C LYS A 821 10.69 -13.54 11.20
N LYS A 822 10.19 -14.21 12.25
CA LYS A 822 11.04 -14.93 13.21
C LYS A 822 11.52 -16.26 12.61
N GLU A 823 12.74 -16.69 12.97
CA GLU A 823 13.25 -18.00 12.56
C GLU A 823 12.27 -19.12 12.96
N ASN A 824 12.06 -20.08 12.06
CA ASN A 824 11.12 -21.21 12.21
C ASN A 824 9.63 -20.86 12.30
N GLU A 825 9.23 -19.61 12.02
CA GLU A 825 7.83 -19.24 11.89
C GLU A 825 7.21 -19.90 10.63
N LYS A 826 6.69 -21.12 10.80
CA LYS A 826 5.90 -21.81 9.77
C LYS A 826 4.75 -20.88 9.40
N LYS A 827 4.60 -20.55 8.11
CA LYS A 827 3.43 -19.84 7.57
C LYS A 827 2.19 -20.38 8.29
N SER A 828 1.55 -19.53 9.09
CA SER A 828 0.18 -19.81 9.51
C SER A 828 -0.58 -20.07 8.22
N ARG A 829 -0.96 -21.33 7.98
CA ARG A 829 -1.80 -21.67 6.83
C ARG A 829 -3.01 -20.79 7.01
N LYS A 830 -3.14 -19.77 6.15
CA LYS A 830 -4.26 -18.83 6.12
C LYS A 830 -5.53 -19.61 6.44
N ARG A 831 -5.96 -19.58 7.70
CA ARG A 831 -7.35 -19.87 8.02
C ARG A 831 -8.07 -18.82 7.20
N LYS A 832 -8.81 -19.24 6.18
CA LYS A 832 -9.85 -18.38 5.62
C LYS A 832 -10.71 -18.06 6.82
N SER A 833 -10.51 -16.89 7.43
CA SER A 833 -11.46 -16.36 8.37
C SER A 833 -12.79 -16.34 7.61
N GLN A 834 -13.74 -17.13 8.10
CA GLN A 834 -15.15 -16.87 7.85
C GLN A 834 -15.47 -15.58 8.61
N GLY A 835 -14.95 -14.45 8.10
CA GLY A 835 -15.35 -13.12 8.48
C GLY A 835 -16.53 -12.73 7.59
N GLY A 836 -17.70 -13.24 7.96
CA GLY A 836 -18.98 -12.76 7.48
C GLY A 836 -19.89 -12.80 8.68
N TYR A 837 -20.27 -11.61 9.16
CA TYR A 837 -21.46 -11.46 9.99
C TYR A 837 -22.58 -12.28 9.33
N ARG A 838 -23.26 -13.15 10.10
CA ARG A 838 -24.37 -13.95 9.59
C ARG A 838 -25.45 -12.98 9.12
N ASP A 839 -25.58 -12.85 7.81
CA ASP A 839 -26.75 -12.25 7.18
C ASP A 839 -27.89 -13.28 7.29
N VAL A 840 -28.82 -13.01 8.19
CA VAL A 840 -30.04 -13.81 8.42
C VAL A 840 -31.22 -13.29 7.57
N SER A 841 -31.03 -12.29 6.71
CA SER A 841 -32.09 -11.74 5.85
C SER A 841 -32.44 -12.63 4.64
N GLY A 842 -31.74 -13.75 4.46
CA GLY A 842 -31.97 -14.73 3.39
C GLY A 842 -32.78 -15.96 3.79
N PHE A 843 -33.36 -16.03 5.00
CA PHE A 843 -34.38 -17.03 5.31
C PHE A 843 -35.72 -16.57 4.75
N ASN A 844 -35.91 -16.76 3.44
CA ASN A 844 -37.25 -16.89 2.88
C ASN A 844 -37.63 -18.36 2.77
N ASP A 845 -38.93 -18.58 2.90
CA ASP A 845 -39.64 -19.80 3.23
C ASP A 845 -39.12 -21.11 2.64
N ARG A 846 -39.27 -22.16 3.47
CA ARG A 846 -39.23 -23.55 3.07
C ARG A 846 -40.07 -23.72 1.79
N THR A 847 -39.40 -23.98 0.67
CA THR A 847 -40.05 -24.73 -0.39
C THR A 847 -40.23 -26.14 0.16
N GLU A 848 -41.48 -26.57 0.37
CA GLU A 848 -41.79 -27.98 0.59
C GLU A 848 -41.28 -28.78 -0.61
N VAL A 849 -40.12 -29.40 -0.43
CA VAL A 849 -39.74 -30.53 -1.24
C VAL A 849 -40.50 -31.70 -0.65
N VAL A 850 -41.45 -32.22 -1.40
CA VAL A 850 -42.02 -33.55 -1.15
C VAL A 850 -40.85 -34.53 -1.21
N ILE A 851 -40.32 -34.89 -0.04
CA ILE A 851 -39.37 -35.97 0.10
C ILE A 851 -40.23 -37.23 0.08
N ASP A 852 -40.01 -38.04 -0.94
CA ASP A 852 -40.53 -39.40 -0.99
C ASP A 852 -39.89 -40.17 0.19
N ASP A 853 -40.68 -40.40 1.26
CA ASP A 853 -40.26 -40.98 2.55
C ASP A 853 -39.76 -42.44 2.46
N ALA A 854 -39.61 -42.99 1.25
CA ALA A 854 -39.33 -44.40 1.02
C ALA A 854 -37.84 -44.80 0.98
N LEU A 855 -36.85 -43.89 1.15
CA LEU A 855 -35.43 -44.23 0.91
C LEU A 855 -34.37 -43.73 1.92
N VAL A 856 -34.75 -43.22 3.09
CA VAL A 856 -33.77 -42.97 4.17
C VAL A 856 -33.64 -44.23 5.03
N THR A 857 -32.80 -45.18 4.59
CA THR A 857 -32.37 -46.24 5.49
C THR A 857 -31.44 -45.63 6.54
N ASP A 858 -31.86 -45.59 7.80
CA ASP A 858 -31.05 -45.17 8.96
C ASP A 858 -29.89 -46.14 9.28
N SER A 859 -29.41 -46.90 8.29
CA SER A 859 -28.41 -47.94 8.46
C SER A 859 -27.15 -47.68 7.63
N PHE A 860 -26.00 -48.04 8.19
CA PHE A 860 -24.69 -47.91 7.56
C PHE A 860 -24.13 -49.31 7.27
N GLU A 861 -23.63 -49.49 6.06
CA GLU A 861 -23.01 -50.73 5.63
C GLU A 861 -21.49 -50.64 5.78
N VAL A 862 -20.87 -51.64 6.41
CA VAL A 862 -19.40 -51.78 6.44
C VAL A 862 -18.93 -52.39 5.11
N VAL A 863 -17.95 -51.77 4.46
CA VAL A 863 -17.35 -52.25 3.20
C VAL A 863 -15.84 -52.09 3.22
N PHE A 864 -15.11 -52.96 2.52
CA PHE A 864 -13.67 -52.76 2.32
C PHE A 864 -13.40 -51.63 1.34
N ILE A 865 -12.37 -50.82 1.61
CA ILE A 865 -12.02 -49.66 0.79
C ILE A 865 -11.60 -50.11 -0.62
N THR A 866 -10.98 -51.30 -0.73
CA THR A 866 -10.62 -51.95 -1.99
C THR A 866 -11.82 -52.12 -2.93
N ASP A 867 -13.01 -52.34 -2.37
CA ASP A 867 -14.22 -52.66 -3.12
C ASP A 867 -15.02 -51.39 -3.50
N THR A 868 -14.41 -50.22 -3.32
CA THR A 868 -15.04 -48.92 -3.59
C THR A 868 -14.15 -48.06 -4.49
N SER A 869 -14.71 -46.98 -5.05
CA SER A 869 -13.94 -45.93 -5.74
C SER A 869 -13.64 -44.71 -4.85
N ALA A 870 -13.96 -44.78 -3.56
CA ALA A 870 -13.87 -43.67 -2.63
C ALA A 870 -12.41 -43.30 -2.33
N LEU A 871 -12.11 -41.99 -2.32
CA LEU A 871 -10.74 -41.47 -2.12
C LEU A 871 -10.57 -40.75 -0.78
N CYS A 872 -11.67 -40.32 -0.16
CA CYS A 872 -11.66 -39.54 1.06
C CYS A 872 -12.86 -39.85 1.93
N CYS A 873 -12.68 -39.76 3.24
CA CYS A 873 -13.76 -39.83 4.21
C CYS A 873 -14.61 -38.55 4.15
N TYR A 874 -15.93 -38.69 4.14
CA TYR A 874 -16.86 -37.58 4.06
C TYR A 874 -17.00 -36.81 5.38
N GLY A 875 -16.77 -37.46 6.53
CA GLY A 875 -16.76 -36.85 7.86
C GLY A 875 -15.57 -35.90 8.05
N CYS A 876 -14.35 -36.45 8.20
CA CYS A 876 -13.15 -35.63 8.45
C CYS A 876 -12.51 -34.98 7.20
N LYS A 877 -13.00 -35.29 5.98
CA LYS A 877 -12.38 -34.89 4.69
C LYS A 877 -10.93 -35.37 4.48
N GLY A 878 -10.45 -36.30 5.32
CA GLY A 878 -9.13 -36.93 5.17
C GLY A 878 -9.03 -37.74 3.89
N LYS A 879 -7.91 -37.62 3.17
CA LYS A 879 -7.60 -38.46 2.01
C LYS A 879 -7.10 -39.82 2.48
N VAL A 880 -7.63 -40.88 1.88
CA VAL A 880 -7.26 -42.27 2.18
C VAL A 880 -6.39 -42.87 1.08
N ARG A 881 -6.62 -42.45 -0.18
CA ARG A 881 -5.80 -42.80 -1.35
C ARG A 881 -5.92 -41.70 -2.42
N GLN A 882 -4.99 -41.62 -3.38
CA GLN A 882 -5.01 -40.57 -4.41
C GLN A 882 -5.89 -40.96 -5.60
N LYS A 883 -5.93 -42.25 -5.96
CA LYS A 883 -6.76 -42.85 -7.02
C LYS A 883 -7.31 -44.19 -6.54
N PRO A 884 -8.40 -44.71 -7.14
CA PRO A 884 -9.04 -45.96 -6.68
C PRO A 884 -8.12 -47.18 -6.74
N SER A 885 -7.16 -47.20 -7.66
CA SER A 885 -6.19 -48.28 -7.85
C SER A 885 -5.03 -48.28 -6.85
N ASP A 886 -4.87 -47.23 -6.04
CA ASP A 886 -3.74 -47.12 -5.11
C ASP A 886 -3.97 -47.99 -3.88
N ALA A 887 -2.87 -48.41 -3.23
CA ALA A 887 -2.90 -49.18 -1.99
C ALA A 887 -3.74 -48.47 -0.91
N VAL A 888 -4.53 -49.26 -0.19
CA VAL A 888 -5.36 -48.80 0.94
C VAL A 888 -4.55 -48.85 2.25
N PRO A 889 -5.00 -48.17 3.33
CA PRO A 889 -4.41 -48.33 4.65
C PRO A 889 -4.38 -49.80 5.08
N GLY A 890 -3.49 -50.16 6.01
CA GLY A 890 -3.49 -51.50 6.59
C GLY A 890 -4.66 -51.73 7.56
N ASP A 891 -4.85 -52.98 7.98
CA ASP A 891 -5.82 -53.37 8.99
C ASP A 891 -5.53 -52.64 10.34
N PRO A 892 -6.54 -52.08 11.04
CA PRO A 892 -7.97 -52.22 10.80
C PRO A 892 -8.64 -51.05 10.03
N TYR A 893 -7.86 -50.18 9.37
CA TYR A 893 -8.35 -48.93 8.75
C TYR A 893 -8.61 -49.05 7.24
N ASP A 894 -8.64 -50.27 6.71
CA ASP A 894 -8.90 -50.63 5.32
C ASP A 894 -10.41 -50.83 5.02
N ILE A 895 -11.29 -50.46 5.95
CA ILE A 895 -12.75 -50.50 5.82
C ILE A 895 -13.39 -49.10 5.90
N PHE A 896 -14.57 -48.93 5.28
CA PHE A 896 -15.43 -47.76 5.36
C PHE A 896 -16.84 -48.11 5.84
N LEU A 897 -17.52 -47.12 6.41
CA LEU A 897 -18.97 -47.11 6.57
C LEU A 897 -19.59 -46.33 5.42
N ARG A 898 -20.50 -46.94 4.66
CA ARG A 898 -21.21 -46.27 3.56
C ARG A 898 -22.71 -46.18 3.78
N ARG A 899 -23.33 -45.12 3.26
CA ARG A 899 -24.79 -44.99 3.09
C ARG A 899 -25.12 -44.09 1.90
N LYS A 900 -26.35 -44.14 1.39
CA LYS A 900 -26.80 -43.23 0.33
C LYS A 900 -27.23 -41.89 0.94
N GLU A 901 -26.62 -40.80 0.50
CA GLU A 901 -27.00 -39.44 0.88
C GLU A 901 -27.04 -38.52 -0.34
N HIS A 902 -27.85 -37.48 -0.29
CA HIS A 902 -27.77 -36.39 -1.25
C HIS A 902 -26.46 -35.64 -1.07
N ARG A 903 -25.57 -35.73 -2.06
CA ARG A 903 -24.21 -35.23 -1.97
C ARG A 903 -24.20 -33.72 -2.07
N VAL A 904 -23.57 -33.08 -1.09
CA VAL A 904 -23.43 -31.64 -1.01
C VAL A 904 -22.06 -31.26 -1.57
N PHE A 905 -22.04 -30.72 -2.79
CA PHE A 905 -20.80 -30.39 -3.50
C PHE A 905 -20.80 -28.98 -4.08
N ARG A 906 -19.61 -28.49 -4.44
CA ARG A 906 -19.46 -27.26 -5.21
C ARG A 906 -19.09 -27.63 -6.63
N LYS A 907 -19.85 -27.15 -7.63
CA LYS A 907 -19.51 -27.37 -9.04
C LYS A 907 -18.11 -26.84 -9.32
N ARG A 908 -17.19 -27.73 -9.71
CA ARG A 908 -15.81 -27.38 -10.09
C ARG A 908 -15.87 -26.42 -11.27
N GLY A 909 -15.24 -25.25 -11.14
CA GLY A 909 -15.22 -24.20 -12.16
C GLY A 909 -16.28 -23.10 -12.01
N SER A 910 -17.25 -23.24 -11.11
CA SER A 910 -18.22 -22.17 -10.83
C SER A 910 -17.63 -21.13 -9.87
N LYS A 911 -17.71 -19.85 -10.24
CA LYS A 911 -17.38 -18.71 -9.35
C LYS A 911 -18.44 -18.45 -8.26
N SER A 912 -19.51 -19.25 -8.26
CA SER A 912 -20.60 -19.19 -7.27
C SER A 912 -20.19 -19.87 -5.95
N THR A 913 -20.53 -19.25 -4.83
CA THR A 913 -20.46 -19.84 -3.48
C THR A 913 -21.63 -20.78 -3.18
N ALA A 914 -22.60 -20.92 -4.10
CA ALA A 914 -23.77 -21.76 -3.92
C ALA A 914 -23.38 -23.23 -3.79
N ILE A 915 -23.80 -23.82 -2.68
CA ILE A 915 -23.71 -25.25 -2.42
C ILE A 915 -24.73 -25.94 -3.32
N SER A 916 -24.29 -26.92 -4.13
CA SER A 916 -25.17 -27.73 -4.98
C SER A 916 -25.41 -29.08 -4.32
N ILE A 917 -26.65 -29.54 -4.31
CA ILE A 917 -27.03 -30.85 -3.78
C ILE A 917 -27.28 -31.77 -4.99
N SER A 918 -26.81 -33.02 -4.96
CA SER A 918 -27.08 -34.00 -6.02
C SER A 918 -28.58 -34.23 -6.14
N LYS A 919 -29.07 -34.50 -7.36
CA LYS A 919 -30.50 -34.78 -7.60
C LYS A 919 -30.92 -36.18 -7.14
N GLN A 920 -29.96 -37.10 -7.04
CA GLN A 920 -30.18 -38.47 -6.56
C GLN A 920 -29.21 -38.78 -5.41
N PRO A 921 -29.61 -39.62 -4.43
CA PRO A 921 -28.73 -40.08 -3.36
C PRO A 921 -27.53 -40.88 -3.92
N GLU A 922 -26.32 -40.49 -3.56
CA GLU A 922 -25.07 -41.19 -3.90
C GLU A 922 -24.47 -41.84 -2.65
N TYR A 923 -23.66 -42.91 -2.82
CA TYR A 923 -22.92 -43.47 -1.69
C TYR A 923 -21.87 -42.47 -1.17
N VAL A 924 -21.97 -42.15 0.12
CA VAL A 924 -20.96 -41.42 0.88
C VAL A 924 -20.27 -42.37 1.85
N TYR A 925 -18.98 -42.13 2.10
CA TYR A 925 -18.10 -43.05 2.82
C TYR A 925 -17.47 -42.36 4.02
N TYR A 926 -17.45 -43.02 5.18
CA TYR A 926 -16.94 -42.51 6.44
C TYR A 926 -15.92 -43.49 7.01
N HIS A 927 -14.89 -42.99 7.70
CA HIS A 927 -14.03 -43.84 8.52
C HIS A 927 -14.88 -44.54 9.60
N PRO A 928 -14.52 -45.76 10.02
CA PRO A 928 -15.15 -46.50 11.11
C PRO A 928 -14.74 -45.92 12.49
N LEU A 929 -14.86 -44.60 12.66
CA LEU A 929 -14.52 -43.88 13.89
C LEU A 929 -15.71 -43.00 14.27
N ARG A 930 -16.07 -42.94 15.56
CA ARG A 930 -17.17 -42.08 16.02
C ARG A 930 -16.98 -40.62 15.63
N SER A 931 -15.74 -40.13 15.60
CA SER A 931 -15.41 -38.76 15.21
C SER A 931 -15.72 -38.43 13.74
N CYS A 932 -15.81 -39.45 12.87
CA CYS A 932 -16.16 -39.30 11.46
C CYS A 932 -17.63 -39.64 11.17
N PHE A 933 -18.35 -40.21 12.14
CA PHE A 933 -19.69 -40.78 12.00
C PHE A 933 -20.78 -39.73 12.32
N PRO A 934 -21.70 -39.40 11.38
CA PRO A 934 -22.57 -38.23 11.53
C PRO A 934 -23.91 -38.46 12.27
N GLY A 935 -24.18 -39.59 12.94
CA GLY A 935 -25.51 -39.79 13.56
C GLY A 935 -25.72 -41.07 14.40
N LYS A 936 -26.97 -41.45 14.67
CA LYS A 936 -27.38 -42.64 15.47
C LYS A 936 -27.85 -43.82 14.59
N GLY A 937 -27.19 -44.07 13.46
CA GLY A 937 -27.61 -45.11 12.51
C GLY A 937 -27.14 -46.52 12.89
N LYS A 938 -27.92 -47.55 12.53
CA LYS A 938 -27.58 -48.96 12.81
C LYS A 938 -26.53 -49.45 11.81
N ILE A 939 -25.37 -49.90 12.29
CA ILE A 939 -24.32 -50.44 11.42
C ILE A 939 -24.56 -51.93 11.19
N TRP A 940 -24.42 -52.37 9.94
CA TRP A 940 -24.49 -53.77 9.54
C TRP A 940 -23.44 -54.06 8.47
N ALA A 941 -23.18 -55.34 8.23
CA ALA A 941 -22.28 -55.80 7.17
C ALA A 941 -22.89 -57.05 6.54
N GLU A 942 -22.77 -57.20 5.22
CA GLU A 942 -23.15 -58.44 4.54
C GLU A 942 -22.30 -59.62 5.05
N LEU A 943 -22.88 -60.83 5.02
CA LEU A 943 -22.21 -62.04 5.48
C LEU A 943 -20.86 -62.27 4.78
N SER A 944 -20.80 -61.98 3.48
CA SER A 944 -19.59 -62.01 2.63
C SER A 944 -18.48 -61.08 3.13
N THR A 945 -18.85 -59.93 3.73
CA THR A 945 -17.93 -58.94 4.29
C THR A 945 -17.51 -59.33 5.70
N LYS A 946 -18.43 -59.84 6.52
CA LYS A 946 -18.14 -60.33 7.88
C LYS A 946 -17.11 -61.45 7.89
N LEU A 947 -17.17 -62.37 6.92
CA LEU A 947 -16.22 -63.48 6.79
C LEU A 947 -14.77 -63.03 6.52
N LYS A 948 -14.56 -61.80 6.03
CA LYS A 948 -13.23 -61.23 5.78
C LYS A 948 -12.67 -60.44 6.98
N PHE A 949 -13.43 -60.24 8.06
CA PHE A 949 -12.96 -59.48 9.22
C PHE A 949 -11.95 -60.27 10.05
N ASN A 950 -10.76 -59.71 10.21
CA ASN A 950 -9.80 -60.16 11.20
C ASN A 950 -10.15 -59.61 12.60
N GLU A 951 -9.44 -60.08 13.63
CA GLU A 951 -9.70 -59.67 15.03
C GLU A 951 -9.57 -58.16 15.25
N LYS A 952 -8.66 -57.47 14.55
CA LYS A 952 -8.51 -56.02 14.66
C LYS A 952 -9.72 -55.25 14.10
N HIS A 953 -10.36 -55.75 13.03
CA HIS A 953 -11.61 -55.16 12.50
C HIS A 953 -12.75 -55.30 13.49
N LYS A 954 -12.89 -56.47 14.12
CA LYS A 954 -13.92 -56.74 15.13
C LYS A 954 -13.70 -55.87 16.37
N GLU A 955 -12.46 -55.76 16.85
CA GLU A 955 -12.08 -54.91 17.98
C GLU A 955 -12.37 -53.44 17.70
N LEU A 956 -12.06 -52.94 16.50
CA LEU A 956 -12.35 -51.55 16.12
C LEU A 956 -13.85 -51.26 16.12
N LEU A 957 -14.67 -52.14 15.52
CA LEU A 957 -16.12 -51.97 15.46
C LEU A 957 -16.79 -52.14 16.84
N TRP A 958 -16.25 -53.02 17.69
CA TRP A 958 -16.69 -53.16 19.07
C TRP A 958 -16.33 -51.93 19.91
N ARG A 959 -15.09 -51.45 19.84
CA ARG A 959 -14.63 -50.26 20.59
C ARG A 959 -15.39 -48.99 20.19
N GLU A 960 -15.56 -48.76 18.90
CA GLU A 960 -16.16 -47.53 18.40
C GLU A 960 -17.70 -47.58 18.43
N PHE A 961 -18.32 -48.73 18.17
CA PHE A 961 -19.78 -48.80 17.98
C PHE A 961 -20.49 -49.83 18.87
N GLY A 962 -19.76 -50.57 19.71
CA GLY A 962 -20.34 -51.58 20.61
C GLY A 962 -20.89 -52.80 19.89
N ILE A 963 -20.45 -53.08 18.66
CA ILE A 963 -20.99 -54.16 17.83
C ILE A 963 -20.14 -55.41 18.02
N GLN A 964 -20.72 -56.46 18.60
CA GLN A 964 -20.19 -57.83 18.50
C GLN A 964 -20.62 -58.40 17.14
N LEU A 965 -19.64 -58.71 16.29
CA LEU A 965 -19.83 -59.19 14.91
C LEU A 965 -19.48 -60.65 14.74
#